data_AF-A0A7V9CG04-F1
#
_entry.id   AF-A0A7V9CG04-F1
#
_cell.length_a   1.000
_cell.length_b   1.000
_cell.length_c   1.000
_cell.angle_alpha   90.00
_cell.angle_beta   90.00
_cell.angle_gamma   90.00
#
_symmetry.space_group_name_H-M   'P 1'
#
loop_
_entity.id
_entity.type
_entity.pdbx_description
1 polymer ?
#
loop_
_entity_poly.entity_id
_entity_poly.type
_entity_poly.pdbx_seq_one_letter_code
_entity_poly.pdbx_strand_id
1 'polypeptide(L)'
;MPIRRALVLSVLASLTGPAGAAAATSSLPPRDAGPPILHRAAPKVPELQNRKPFRADPLLVSGTDAFRAGEYVFQDHLVDDRGADTVPLGNAAKTDKPDPTSTGDIAASTGGDVRYPTDPRYAGNNADIAEVRLRPAENGRSVLVRVTFRTAIVPDATVFTLGIDTDRAGSAPVAWPRGAGVSSPGLDQIATVWGTGGELTATTGGTTKLEGVTFDLPSNQLTFRLPLAPSAWRIVGGAGLWDGDSYLPVPAAGAPTATAPASGTPTRDAPGVLDLAFSFAEPIEKAPTGEFTTFPGTGNWLDERQAKALGTGTSGTAFADVDLRSATRARWLHAPGRLQARVLGSGLDVHEGVRTTFPEIGSRLVPYLLVKPDDIGTTDRPAALTFALHSFGGTYLQHAVFSPNLLTQLGDERGSVVVTPSSRSLAGGYATEAEADAFEVWADVARHVRLDPTRTAINGYSMGGFGAYRLAAAYPDLFAKAFTGVGPAGSSLPGSEQNVRWVPFLNWVAAADELVTYDRARAAQSRMVAAGMRSQLWTFAGEHFTLAILDEWGEAARFLGDARVTRDPWRVSYLFDPKDDRADLGLARNGAYWVEGLDARDSTKPASVDARSLASGERNAPLRTVTGTSVGVGGFPHGVRTGAGVPLPPLAIEGQDWGQAPGVAPERVLEVDLSGASTVLVNLRRAGFTGRAPVTVRMKTDGPAVLRTTDGDRCPATGAGTTVCRVRPDTNAG
;
A
#
# COMPACT_ATOMS: atom_id res chain seq x y z
N MET A 1 -20.33 75.12 -11.08
CA MET A 1 -19.94 75.09 -12.51
C MET A 1 -18.41 75.09 -12.59
N PRO A 2 -17.81 74.57 -13.67
CA PRO A 2 -17.53 73.17 -14.05
C PRO A 2 -16.10 72.75 -13.60
N ILE A 3 -15.59 71.54 -13.84
CA ILE A 3 -14.82 71.18 -15.05
C ILE A 3 -14.77 69.66 -15.18
N ARG A 4 -15.03 69.19 -16.41
CA ARG A 4 -15.04 67.81 -16.87
C ARG A 4 -13.64 67.38 -17.37
N ARG A 5 -13.36 66.09 -17.14
CA ARG A 5 -12.68 65.09 -18.02
C ARG A 5 -11.26 65.37 -18.51
N ALA A 6 -10.34 64.50 -18.10
CA ALA A 6 -9.25 64.02 -18.95
C ALA A 6 -9.18 62.48 -18.86
N LEU A 7 -9.30 61.84 -20.02
CA LEU A 7 -9.16 60.41 -20.28
C LEU A 7 -7.75 60.24 -20.87
N VAL A 8 -6.90 59.36 -20.32
CA VAL A 8 -5.62 59.02 -20.95
C VAL A 8 -5.52 57.50 -21.11
N LEU A 9 -5.30 57.13 -22.37
CA LEU A 9 -5.13 55.79 -22.92
C LEU A 9 -3.98 55.02 -22.28
N SER A 10 -4.24 53.75 -21.98
CA SER A 10 -3.22 52.73 -21.71
C SER A 10 -2.60 52.24 -23.02
N VAL A 11 -1.26 52.30 -23.10
CA VAL A 11 -0.44 51.80 -24.20
C VAL A 11 -0.34 50.28 -24.12
N LEU A 12 -0.69 49.59 -25.21
CA LEU A 12 -0.35 48.18 -25.44
C LEU A 12 1.16 48.04 -25.65
N ALA A 13 1.80 47.18 -24.84
CA ALA A 13 3.11 46.62 -25.15
C ALA A 13 2.98 45.10 -25.25
N SER A 14 3.26 44.59 -26.44
CA SER A 14 3.32 43.20 -26.85
C SER A 14 4.49 42.46 -26.17
N LEU A 15 4.18 41.35 -25.50
CA LEU A 15 5.14 40.34 -25.05
C LEU A 15 4.93 39.05 -25.86
N THR A 16 5.82 38.83 -26.83
CA THR A 16 6.02 37.53 -27.47
C THR A 16 7.39 37.00 -27.07
N GLY A 17 7.40 35.84 -26.40
CA GLY A 17 8.53 34.93 -26.27
C GLY A 17 8.80 34.40 -24.85
N PRO A 18 9.24 33.15 -24.66
CA PRO A 18 8.97 31.93 -25.41
C PRO A 18 7.98 31.01 -24.66
N ALA A 19 7.28 30.17 -25.42
CA ALA A 19 6.52 29.05 -24.90
C ALA A 19 7.50 28.03 -24.31
N GLY A 20 7.60 28.03 -22.99
CA GLY A 20 8.27 27.02 -22.18
C GLY A 20 7.39 26.69 -20.98
N ALA A 21 6.10 26.40 -21.22
CA ALA A 21 5.30 25.71 -20.23
C ALA A 21 5.93 24.33 -20.07
N ALA A 22 6.81 24.18 -19.08
CA ALA A 22 7.20 22.88 -18.58
C ALA A 22 5.90 22.17 -18.21
N ALA A 23 5.45 21.27 -19.10
CA ALA A 23 4.31 20.41 -18.82
C ALA A 23 4.58 19.80 -17.46
N ALA A 24 3.67 19.98 -16.51
CA ALA A 24 3.76 19.34 -15.21
C ALA A 24 3.94 17.84 -15.49
N THR A 25 5.15 17.33 -15.27
CA THR A 25 5.46 15.91 -15.47
C THR A 25 4.54 15.14 -14.52
N SER A 26 3.61 14.38 -15.09
CA SER A 26 2.73 13.48 -14.35
C SER A 26 3.56 12.63 -13.38
N SER A 27 3.15 12.55 -12.11
CA SER A 27 3.74 11.63 -11.12
C SER A 27 3.49 10.16 -11.45
N LEU A 28 2.58 9.89 -12.40
CA LEU A 28 2.29 8.57 -12.93
C LEU A 28 3.02 8.34 -14.26
N PRO A 29 3.32 7.07 -14.59
CA PRO A 29 3.80 6.70 -15.91
C PRO A 29 2.84 7.12 -17.04
N PRO A 30 3.27 7.05 -18.31
CA PRO A 30 2.37 7.16 -19.46
C PRO A 30 1.17 6.20 -19.32
N ARG A 31 0.00 6.60 -19.84
CA ARG A 31 -1.28 5.85 -19.68
C ARG A 31 -1.28 4.48 -20.34
N ASP A 32 -0.44 4.30 -21.34
CA ASP A 32 -0.24 3.06 -22.09
C ASP A 32 0.76 2.11 -21.41
N ALA A 33 1.27 2.47 -20.22
CA ALA A 33 2.12 1.62 -19.42
C ALA A 33 1.47 1.22 -18.10
N GLY A 34 1.63 -0.06 -17.77
CA GLY A 34 0.95 -0.68 -16.63
C GLY A 34 -0.56 -0.89 -16.84
N PRO A 35 -1.25 -1.35 -15.79
CA PRO A 35 -2.66 -1.66 -15.90
C PRO A 35 -3.56 -0.41 -15.84
N PRO A 36 -4.76 -0.44 -16.44
CA PRO A 36 -5.71 0.68 -16.40
C PRO A 36 -6.05 1.19 -15.00
N ILE A 37 -6.07 0.31 -13.99
CA ILE A 37 -6.36 0.70 -12.60
C ILE A 37 -5.40 1.77 -12.05
N LEU A 38 -4.12 1.76 -12.47
CA LEU A 38 -3.10 2.73 -12.05
C LEU A 38 -3.44 4.17 -12.44
N HIS A 39 -4.22 4.33 -13.52
CA HIS A 39 -4.58 5.63 -14.09
C HIS A 39 -6.00 6.07 -13.74
N ARG A 40 -6.71 5.32 -12.88
CA ARG A 40 -8.06 5.69 -12.45
C ARG A 40 -8.03 6.95 -11.59
N ALA A 41 -9.08 7.77 -11.72
CA ALA A 41 -9.31 8.87 -10.80
C ALA A 41 -9.53 8.35 -9.37
N ALA A 42 -9.27 9.19 -8.37
CA ALA A 42 -9.56 8.82 -6.98
C ALA A 42 -11.06 8.45 -6.84
N PRO A 43 -11.38 7.27 -6.29
CA PRO A 43 -12.76 6.85 -6.14
C PRO A 43 -13.47 7.72 -5.09
N LYS A 44 -14.78 7.89 -5.26
CA LYS A 44 -15.62 8.54 -4.25
C LYS A 44 -16.09 7.49 -3.25
N VAL A 45 -15.24 7.19 -2.27
CA VAL A 45 -15.53 6.25 -1.18
C VAL A 45 -16.55 6.88 -0.22
N PRO A 46 -17.73 6.28 0.00
CA PRO A 46 -18.79 6.82 0.85
C PRO A 46 -18.33 7.23 2.25
N GLU A 47 -17.50 6.41 2.88
CA GLU A 47 -16.97 6.58 4.24
C GLU A 47 -16.13 7.86 4.39
N LEU A 48 -15.47 8.28 3.31
CA LEU A 48 -14.68 9.52 3.23
C LEU A 48 -15.49 10.72 2.74
N GLN A 49 -16.76 10.54 2.35
CA GLN A 49 -17.59 11.66 1.89
C GLN A 49 -18.14 12.46 3.07
N ASN A 50 -18.18 13.78 2.89
CA ASN A 50 -18.74 14.69 3.88
C ASN A 50 -20.11 15.21 3.42
N ARG A 51 -21.10 15.15 4.31
CA ARG A 51 -22.40 15.82 4.15
C ARG A 51 -22.46 17.01 5.11
N LYS A 52 -23.16 18.09 4.71
CA LYS A 52 -23.41 19.23 5.60
C LYS A 52 -23.98 18.71 6.94
N PRO A 53 -23.51 19.23 8.08
CA PRO A 53 -22.68 20.45 8.21
C PRO A 53 -21.17 20.23 8.12
N PHE A 54 -20.68 18.98 8.04
CA PHE A 54 -19.25 18.66 7.91
C PHE A 54 -18.75 18.90 6.47
N ARG A 55 -17.53 19.41 6.34
CA ARG A 55 -16.96 19.86 5.06
C ARG A 55 -15.44 19.70 4.95
N ALA A 56 -14.71 19.50 6.05
CA ALA A 56 -13.25 19.41 5.99
C ALA A 56 -12.80 18.18 5.19
N ASP A 57 -11.74 18.29 4.39
CA ASP A 57 -11.16 17.10 3.76
C ASP A 57 -10.54 16.18 4.84
N PRO A 58 -10.69 14.84 4.73
CA PRO A 58 -10.03 13.88 5.61
C PRO A 58 -8.50 14.07 5.65
N LEU A 59 -7.86 13.58 6.71
CA LEU A 59 -6.39 13.70 6.86
C LEU A 59 -5.65 12.61 6.10
N LEU A 60 -6.24 11.42 6.00
CA LEU A 60 -5.73 10.23 5.30
C LEU A 60 -4.34 9.77 5.77
N VAL A 61 -3.94 10.17 6.98
CA VAL A 61 -2.75 9.66 7.68
C VAL A 61 -3.17 9.29 9.08
N SER A 62 -3.04 8.03 9.46
CA SER A 62 -3.41 7.52 10.78
C SER A 62 -2.55 8.14 11.88
N GLY A 63 -3.11 8.24 13.09
CA GLY A 63 -2.43 8.83 14.25
C GLY A 63 -2.19 10.33 14.09
N THR A 64 -3.06 11.04 13.36
CA THR A 64 -2.94 12.50 13.17
C THR A 64 -4.23 13.24 13.45
N ASP A 65 -4.11 14.52 13.79
CA ASP A 65 -5.24 15.41 13.97
C ASP A 65 -4.95 16.85 13.50
N ALA A 66 -6.02 17.56 13.14
CA ALA A 66 -5.93 18.93 12.69
C ALA A 66 -7.23 19.69 12.93
N PHE A 67 -7.10 21.01 13.01
CA PHE A 67 -8.22 21.90 12.72
C PHE A 67 -8.25 22.22 11.22
N ARG A 68 -9.40 22.05 10.56
CA ARG A 68 -9.63 22.36 9.14
C ARG A 68 -11.09 22.76 8.91
N ALA A 69 -11.32 23.81 8.11
CA ALA A 69 -12.67 24.24 7.73
C ALA A 69 -13.69 24.42 8.89
N GLY A 70 -13.23 24.82 10.08
CA GLY A 70 -14.08 24.96 11.28
C GLY A 70 -14.32 23.67 12.05
N GLU A 71 -13.63 22.58 11.71
CA GLU A 71 -13.74 21.26 12.32
C GLU A 71 -12.42 20.86 12.97
N TYR A 72 -12.48 20.19 14.11
CA TYR A 72 -11.42 19.29 14.57
C TYR A 72 -11.62 17.94 13.86
N VAL A 73 -10.55 17.39 13.31
CA VAL A 73 -10.54 16.10 12.61
C VAL A 73 -9.41 15.27 13.20
N PHE A 74 -9.72 14.05 13.63
CA PHE A 74 -8.77 13.02 14.03
C PHE A 74 -8.91 11.84 13.07
N GLN A 75 -7.78 11.33 12.58
CA GLN A 75 -7.72 10.16 11.71
C GLN A 75 -7.05 9.02 12.47
N ASP A 76 -7.79 7.93 12.63
CA ASP A 76 -7.34 6.81 13.44
C ASP A 76 -6.42 5.85 12.68
N HIS A 77 -5.85 4.91 13.41
CA HIS A 77 -5.27 3.70 12.84
C HIS A 77 -6.41 2.82 12.27
N LEU A 78 -6.07 1.89 11.37
CA LEU A 78 -7.07 1.00 10.79
C LEU A 78 -6.69 -0.43 11.15
N VAL A 79 -7.70 -1.25 11.44
CA VAL A 79 -7.54 -2.66 11.82
C VAL A 79 -6.79 -2.79 13.15
N ASP A 80 -6.95 -1.82 14.06
CA ASP A 80 -6.33 -1.80 15.39
C ASP A 80 -7.33 -2.09 16.53
N ASP A 81 -8.56 -2.46 16.19
CA ASP A 81 -9.68 -2.74 17.10
C ASP A 81 -9.62 -4.11 17.82
N ARG A 82 -8.44 -4.50 18.29
CA ARG A 82 -8.19 -5.80 18.96
C ARG A 82 -8.28 -5.77 20.48
N GLY A 83 -8.71 -4.64 21.02
CA GLY A 83 -9.03 -4.48 22.44
C GLY A 83 -7.86 -4.72 23.37
N ALA A 84 -8.16 -5.17 24.58
CA ALA A 84 -7.17 -5.36 25.62
C ALA A 84 -6.14 -6.43 25.32
N ASP A 85 -4.91 -6.21 25.80
CA ASP A 85 -3.92 -7.25 26.00
C ASP A 85 -4.24 -8.02 27.28
N THR A 86 -4.79 -9.23 27.15
CA THR A 86 -5.10 -10.10 28.30
C THR A 86 -4.05 -11.17 28.55
N VAL A 87 -3.11 -11.36 27.62
CA VAL A 87 -1.96 -12.28 27.72
C VAL A 87 -0.64 -11.50 27.55
N PRO A 88 -0.14 -10.81 28.61
CA PRO A 88 1.09 -10.03 28.53
C PRO A 88 2.36 -10.89 28.34
N LEU A 89 2.27 -12.20 28.64
CA LEU A 89 3.39 -13.15 28.63
C LEU A 89 3.42 -13.92 27.31
N GLY A 90 3.88 -13.27 26.24
CA GLY A 90 4.32 -13.96 25.01
C GLY A 90 3.46 -13.67 23.79
N ASN A 91 4.00 -12.87 22.87
CA ASN A 91 3.39 -12.52 21.58
C ASN A 91 3.16 -13.71 20.64
N ALA A 92 3.67 -14.91 20.98
CA ALA A 92 3.39 -16.16 20.26
C ALA A 92 1.92 -16.61 20.35
N ALA A 93 1.14 -16.07 21.29
CA ALA A 93 -0.30 -16.35 21.44
C ALA A 93 -1.21 -15.29 20.78
N LYS A 94 -0.65 -14.19 20.26
CA LYS A 94 -1.38 -13.04 19.72
C LYS A 94 -1.45 -13.08 18.18
N THR A 95 -2.01 -14.16 17.64
CA THR A 95 -2.19 -14.35 16.19
C THR A 95 -3.68 -14.35 15.81
N ASP A 96 -3.98 -13.76 14.65
CA ASP A 96 -5.30 -13.43 14.11
C ASP A 96 -6.21 -14.60 13.74
N LYS A 97 -5.86 -15.85 14.06
CA LYS A 97 -6.65 -17.01 13.66
C LYS A 97 -7.28 -17.71 14.85
N PRO A 98 -8.57 -18.10 14.76
CA PRO A 98 -9.17 -19.11 15.63
C PRO A 98 -8.50 -20.49 15.56
N ASP A 99 -7.46 -20.64 14.73
CA ASP A 99 -6.78 -21.90 14.46
C ASP A 99 -5.37 -21.90 15.11
N PRO A 100 -5.18 -22.62 16.23
CA PRO A 100 -3.88 -22.78 16.88
C PRO A 100 -2.86 -23.59 16.06
N THR A 101 -3.17 -23.96 14.81
CA THR A 101 -2.26 -24.71 13.92
C THR A 101 -1.55 -23.87 12.85
N SER A 102 -1.88 -22.57 12.68
CA SER A 102 -1.16 -21.72 11.73
C SER A 102 0.11 -21.14 12.34
N THR A 103 1.22 -21.87 12.21
CA THR A 103 2.59 -21.45 12.59
C THR A 103 3.15 -20.29 11.72
N GLY A 104 2.32 -19.51 11.03
CA GLY A 104 2.71 -18.64 9.92
C GLY A 104 2.61 -17.13 10.14
N ASP A 105 2.03 -16.65 11.25
CA ASP A 105 1.74 -15.21 11.48
C ASP A 105 2.82 -14.51 12.34
N ILE A 106 4.06 -14.98 12.23
CA ILE A 106 5.21 -14.54 13.04
C ILE A 106 5.57 -13.05 12.86
N ALA A 107 5.02 -12.35 11.87
CA ALA A 107 5.32 -10.94 11.56
C ALA A 107 4.10 -10.00 11.60
N ALA A 108 2.97 -10.46 12.15
CA ALA A 108 1.71 -9.71 12.19
C ALA A 108 0.99 -9.78 13.55
N SER A 109 1.75 -9.94 14.64
CA SER A 109 1.15 -10.01 15.97
C SER A 109 0.44 -8.72 16.35
N THR A 110 -0.77 -8.84 16.87
CA THR A 110 -1.56 -7.74 17.43
C THR A 110 -1.09 -7.42 18.85
N GLY A 111 -1.24 -6.18 19.28
CA GLY A 111 -1.10 -5.77 20.66
C GLY A 111 -2.22 -6.34 21.53
N GLY A 112 -3.47 -6.21 21.05
CA GLY A 112 -4.68 -6.73 21.69
C GLY A 112 -4.97 -8.18 21.30
N ASP A 113 -5.74 -8.89 22.13
CA ASP A 113 -6.05 -10.32 21.91
C ASP A 113 -7.55 -10.65 21.95
N VAL A 114 -8.41 -9.62 21.85
CA VAL A 114 -9.85 -9.82 21.79
C VAL A 114 -10.26 -10.35 20.41
N ARG A 115 -11.13 -11.36 20.41
CA ARG A 115 -11.73 -11.94 19.21
C ARG A 115 -13.21 -11.59 19.13
N TYR A 116 -13.61 -11.06 17.98
CA TYR A 116 -14.99 -10.72 17.66
C TYR A 116 -15.94 -11.93 17.69
N PRO A 117 -17.24 -11.72 17.96
CA PRO A 117 -18.24 -12.74 17.75
C PRO A 117 -18.31 -13.17 16.27
N THR A 118 -18.74 -14.41 16.01
CA THR A 118 -18.75 -14.98 14.65
C THR A 118 -19.98 -14.60 13.82
N ASP A 119 -20.97 -13.91 14.40
CA ASP A 119 -22.13 -13.41 13.65
C ASP A 119 -21.68 -12.37 12.61
N PRO A 120 -22.06 -12.52 11.33
CA PRO A 120 -21.74 -11.58 10.26
C PRO A 120 -22.10 -10.12 10.54
N ARG A 121 -23.03 -9.83 11.47
CA ARG A 121 -23.39 -8.45 11.83
C ARG A 121 -22.23 -7.62 12.37
N TYR A 122 -21.21 -8.27 12.94
CA TYR A 122 -20.02 -7.60 13.48
C TYR A 122 -18.91 -7.52 12.43
N ALA A 123 -18.91 -8.42 11.45
CA ALA A 123 -17.95 -8.49 10.35
C ALA A 123 -16.48 -8.38 10.80
N GLY A 124 -16.19 -8.84 12.02
CA GLY A 124 -14.85 -8.88 12.63
C GLY A 124 -14.14 -7.53 12.79
N ASN A 125 -14.83 -6.39 12.66
CA ASN A 125 -14.17 -5.07 12.57
C ASN A 125 -15.11 -3.86 12.79
N ASN A 126 -16.31 -4.05 13.36
CA ASN A 126 -17.30 -2.97 13.46
C ASN A 126 -17.08 -2.00 14.66
N ALA A 127 -16.04 -2.19 15.47
CA ALA A 127 -15.60 -1.17 16.43
C ALA A 127 -14.46 -0.29 15.88
N ASP A 128 -13.79 -0.68 14.79
CA ASP A 128 -12.69 0.06 14.16
C ASP A 128 -13.10 1.47 13.72
N ILE A 129 -12.60 2.45 14.43
CA ILE A 129 -12.79 3.87 14.16
C ILE A 129 -11.90 4.22 12.98
N ALA A 130 -12.43 4.90 11.98
CA ALA A 130 -11.63 5.46 10.90
C ALA A 130 -11.35 6.95 11.14
N GLU A 131 -12.33 7.69 11.65
CA GLU A 131 -12.23 9.14 11.80
C GLU A 131 -13.18 9.67 12.87
N VAL A 132 -12.73 10.65 13.66
CA VAL A 132 -13.58 11.40 14.60
C VAL A 132 -13.54 12.89 14.26
N ARG A 133 -14.71 13.54 14.24
CA ARG A 133 -14.84 14.98 13.97
C ARG A 133 -15.67 15.70 14.99
N LEU A 134 -15.22 16.89 15.36
CA LEU A 134 -15.97 17.82 16.21
C LEU A 134 -16.13 19.16 15.49
N ARG A 135 -17.36 19.66 15.42
CA ARG A 135 -17.70 20.95 14.80
C ARG A 135 -18.57 21.78 15.74
N PRO A 136 -18.16 23.01 16.12
CA PRO A 136 -19.05 23.95 16.79
C PRO A 136 -20.33 24.16 15.97
N ALA A 137 -21.50 23.99 16.62
CA ALA A 137 -22.77 24.30 15.98
C ALA A 137 -22.98 25.82 15.87
N GLU A 138 -23.76 26.25 14.89
CA GLU A 138 -24.04 27.68 14.64
C GLU A 138 -24.74 28.37 15.82
N ASN A 139 -25.42 27.62 16.69
CA ASN A 139 -26.07 28.15 17.89
C ASN A 139 -25.07 28.56 18.99
N GLY A 140 -23.79 28.21 18.88
CA GLY A 140 -22.75 28.51 19.87
C GLY A 140 -22.94 27.82 21.24
N ARG A 141 -23.84 26.84 21.33
CA ARG A 141 -24.23 26.15 22.59
C ARG A 141 -24.12 24.63 22.50
N SER A 142 -23.71 24.11 21.34
CA SER A 142 -23.57 22.68 21.11
C SER A 142 -22.42 22.40 20.16
N VAL A 143 -21.93 21.16 20.21
CA VAL A 143 -20.91 20.63 19.29
C VAL A 143 -21.51 19.45 18.56
N LEU A 144 -21.34 19.42 17.24
CA LEU A 144 -21.72 18.29 16.40
C LEU A 144 -20.53 17.34 16.33
N VAL A 145 -20.80 16.06 16.54
CA VAL A 145 -19.79 15.00 16.47
C VAL A 145 -20.14 14.07 15.33
N ARG A 146 -19.11 13.63 14.59
CA ARG A 146 -19.19 12.51 13.67
C ARG A 146 -18.10 11.50 13.99
N VAL A 147 -18.46 10.23 13.98
CA VAL A 147 -17.54 9.11 13.98
C VAL A 147 -17.78 8.33 12.69
N THR A 148 -16.74 8.11 11.91
CA THR A 148 -16.75 7.18 10.78
C THR A 148 -16.13 5.88 11.26
N PHE A 149 -16.82 4.77 11.07
CA PHE A 149 -16.28 3.43 11.29
C PHE A 149 -15.80 2.83 9.98
N ARG A 150 -14.87 1.89 10.06
CA ARG A 150 -14.44 1.12 8.88
C ARG A 150 -15.51 0.14 8.41
N THR A 151 -16.33 -0.35 9.33
CA THR A 151 -17.34 -1.39 9.09
C THR A 151 -18.60 -1.11 9.88
N ALA A 152 -19.78 -1.18 9.25
CA ALA A 152 -21.07 -1.17 9.93
C ALA A 152 -22.15 -1.89 9.12
N ILE A 153 -22.44 -3.15 9.48
CA ILE A 153 -23.49 -3.95 8.83
C ILE A 153 -24.89 -3.57 9.36
N VAL A 154 -24.99 -3.32 10.67
CA VAL A 154 -26.24 -2.89 11.33
C VAL A 154 -25.96 -1.77 12.33
N PRO A 155 -26.89 -0.81 12.53
CA PRO A 155 -26.63 0.37 13.36
C PRO A 155 -26.36 0.04 14.83
N ASP A 156 -27.14 -0.89 15.39
CA ASP A 156 -27.11 -1.22 16.82
C ASP A 156 -26.15 -2.38 17.15
N ALA A 157 -25.07 -2.55 16.38
CA ALA A 157 -23.98 -3.48 16.73
C ALA A 157 -22.75 -2.78 17.34
N THR A 158 -22.66 -1.47 17.22
CA THR A 158 -21.50 -0.66 17.66
C THR A 158 -21.95 0.38 18.67
N VAL A 159 -21.10 0.61 19.68
CA VAL A 159 -21.23 1.70 20.64
C VAL A 159 -19.95 2.53 20.63
N PHE A 160 -20.10 3.84 20.78
CA PHE A 160 -19.01 4.80 20.92
C PHE A 160 -19.21 5.65 22.15
N THR A 161 -18.14 5.84 22.92
CA THR A 161 -18.10 6.74 24.06
C THR A 161 -17.12 7.88 23.81
N LEU A 162 -17.52 9.11 24.12
CA LEU A 162 -16.69 10.30 24.16
C LEU A 162 -16.74 10.90 25.57
N GLY A 163 -15.63 10.76 26.29
CA GLY A 163 -15.38 11.42 27.56
C GLY A 163 -14.85 12.84 27.34
N ILE A 164 -15.31 13.78 28.16
CA ILE A 164 -14.95 15.20 28.08
C ILE A 164 -14.54 15.66 29.48
N ASP A 165 -13.27 16.03 29.60
CA ASP A 165 -12.71 16.79 30.71
C ASP A 165 -12.76 18.28 30.30
N THR A 166 -13.67 19.02 30.93
CA THR A 166 -14.04 20.39 30.55
C THR A 166 -13.11 21.44 31.13
N ASP A 167 -12.35 21.11 32.17
CA ASP A 167 -11.40 22.01 32.82
C ASP A 167 -9.92 21.64 32.56
N ARG A 168 -9.68 20.46 31.99
CA ARG A 168 -8.36 19.86 31.71
C ARG A 168 -7.54 19.62 32.97
N ALA A 169 -8.17 19.49 34.12
CA ALA A 169 -7.48 19.28 35.39
C ALA A 169 -6.86 17.88 35.47
N GLY A 170 -7.33 16.90 34.69
CA GLY A 170 -6.82 15.53 34.73
C GLY A 170 -6.95 14.91 36.12
N SER A 171 -8.08 15.16 36.79
CA SER A 171 -8.34 14.75 38.17
C SER A 171 -8.58 13.23 38.30
N ALA A 172 -9.26 12.78 39.35
CA ALA A 172 -9.42 11.35 39.63
C ALA A 172 -10.01 10.57 38.43
N PRO A 173 -9.60 9.31 38.21
CA PRO A 173 -10.19 8.47 37.18
C PRO A 173 -11.70 8.29 37.36
N VAL A 174 -12.44 8.43 36.27
CA VAL A 174 -13.88 8.21 36.19
C VAL A 174 -14.16 7.01 35.29
N ALA A 175 -14.93 6.06 35.81
CA ALA A 175 -15.39 4.90 35.04
C ALA A 175 -16.37 5.32 33.94
N TRP A 176 -16.19 4.75 32.76
CA TRP A 176 -17.13 4.93 31.66
C TRP A 176 -18.43 4.18 31.97
N PRO A 177 -19.60 4.74 31.62
CA PRO A 177 -20.89 4.12 31.93
C PRO A 177 -21.13 2.87 31.06
N ARG A 178 -22.26 2.20 31.28
CA ARG A 178 -22.75 1.10 30.43
C ARG A 178 -21.79 -0.08 30.30
N GLY A 179 -21.05 -0.41 31.35
CA GLY A 179 -20.24 -1.64 31.38
C GLY A 179 -19.00 -1.63 30.50
N ALA A 180 -18.54 -0.46 30.04
CA ALA A 180 -17.37 -0.35 29.14
C ALA A 180 -16.08 -0.97 29.71
N GLY A 181 -15.94 -1.05 31.04
CA GLY A 181 -14.77 -1.67 31.69
C GLY A 181 -13.50 -0.81 31.65
N VAL A 182 -13.61 0.48 31.31
CA VAL A 182 -12.51 1.44 31.18
C VAL A 182 -12.76 2.66 32.09
N SER A 183 -11.68 3.24 32.62
CA SER A 183 -11.69 4.52 33.33
C SER A 183 -10.67 5.51 32.74
N SER A 184 -11.03 6.80 32.75
CA SER A 184 -10.17 7.89 32.27
C SER A 184 -10.08 9.03 33.29
N PRO A 185 -8.92 9.70 33.41
CA PRO A 185 -8.74 10.80 34.36
C PRO A 185 -9.60 12.02 34.01
N GLY A 186 -10.22 12.62 35.03
CA GLY A 186 -10.77 13.98 34.95
C GLY A 186 -12.05 14.18 34.14
N LEU A 187 -12.78 13.12 33.78
CA LEU A 187 -14.01 13.31 32.98
C LEU A 187 -15.09 14.06 33.78
N ASP A 188 -15.71 15.05 33.16
CA ASP A 188 -16.88 15.76 33.70
C ASP A 188 -18.19 15.30 33.05
N GLN A 189 -18.10 14.96 31.76
CA GLN A 189 -19.23 14.59 30.91
C GLN A 189 -18.83 13.38 30.06
N ILE A 190 -19.74 12.41 29.93
CA ILE A 190 -19.50 11.19 29.15
C ILE A 190 -20.69 10.95 28.23
N ALA A 191 -20.46 11.06 26.93
CA ALA A 191 -21.45 10.75 25.91
C ALA A 191 -21.28 9.30 25.47
N THR A 192 -22.30 8.45 25.64
CA THR A 192 -22.31 7.06 25.13
C THR A 192 -23.41 6.93 24.10
N VAL A 193 -23.07 6.47 22.90
CA VAL A 193 -23.91 6.55 21.69
C VAL A 193 -23.87 5.21 20.95
N TRP A 194 -25.02 4.67 20.57
CA TRP A 194 -25.15 3.38 19.87
C TRP A 194 -26.28 3.48 18.86
N GLY A 195 -26.09 2.94 17.65
CA GLY A 195 -27.05 3.01 16.55
C GLY A 195 -27.83 4.33 16.45
N THR A 196 -29.08 4.35 16.90
CA THR A 196 -29.93 5.57 16.89
C THR A 196 -30.21 6.19 18.27
N GLY A 197 -29.57 5.68 19.32
CA GLY A 197 -29.69 6.12 20.70
C GLY A 197 -28.40 6.68 21.28
N GLY A 198 -28.51 7.44 22.36
CA GLY A 198 -27.35 7.88 23.11
C GLY A 198 -27.74 8.70 24.32
N GLU A 199 -26.81 8.82 25.24
CA GLU A 199 -26.97 9.53 26.50
C GLU A 199 -25.71 10.32 26.86
N LEU A 200 -25.89 11.40 27.62
CA LEU A 200 -24.84 12.20 28.23
C LEU A 200 -24.97 12.08 29.75
N THR A 201 -23.96 11.49 30.37
CA THR A 201 -23.83 11.35 31.82
C THR A 201 -22.90 12.41 32.38
N ALA A 202 -23.39 13.19 33.34
CA ALA A 202 -22.57 14.12 34.11
C ALA A 202 -22.00 13.39 35.33
N THR A 203 -20.70 13.54 35.59
CA THR A 203 -20.04 12.83 36.70
C THR A 203 -20.45 13.38 38.08
N THR A 204 -20.95 14.62 38.11
CA THR A 204 -21.61 15.21 39.29
C THR A 204 -23.02 14.67 39.54
N GLY A 205 -23.54 13.83 38.65
CA GLY A 205 -24.85 13.19 38.75
C GLY A 205 -25.81 13.60 37.63
N GLY A 206 -26.62 12.63 37.18
CA GLY A 206 -27.64 12.80 36.15
C GLY A 206 -27.22 12.27 34.78
N THR A 207 -28.19 11.70 34.06
CA THR A 207 -28.05 11.23 32.68
C THR A 207 -29.16 11.84 31.84
N THR A 208 -28.83 12.34 30.66
CA THR A 208 -29.78 12.95 29.71
C THR A 208 -29.69 12.27 28.36
N LYS A 209 -30.80 12.15 27.65
CA LYS A 209 -30.81 11.58 26.29
C LYS A 209 -30.13 12.55 25.32
N LEU A 210 -29.26 12.04 24.46
CA LEU A 210 -28.67 12.81 23.37
C LEU A 210 -29.65 12.98 22.21
N GLU A 211 -29.67 14.16 21.63
CA GLU A 211 -30.48 14.48 20.46
C GLU A 211 -29.69 14.30 19.16
N GLY A 212 -30.43 14.06 18.06
CA GLY A 212 -29.86 14.04 16.72
C GLY A 212 -28.87 12.90 16.47
N VAL A 213 -29.00 11.79 17.20
CA VAL A 213 -28.23 10.57 16.96
C VAL A 213 -28.72 9.90 15.68
N THR A 214 -27.83 9.69 14.72
CA THR A 214 -28.13 8.98 13.47
C THR A 214 -26.94 8.16 13.02
N PHE A 215 -27.20 6.98 12.44
CA PHE A 215 -26.19 6.13 11.83
C PHE A 215 -26.51 5.94 10.34
N ASP A 216 -25.65 6.43 9.45
CA ASP A 216 -25.75 6.25 7.99
C ASP A 216 -24.91 5.04 7.57
N LEU A 217 -25.52 3.86 7.50
CA LEU A 217 -24.85 2.62 7.08
C LEU A 217 -24.11 2.76 5.74
N PRO A 218 -24.63 3.42 4.69
CA PRO A 218 -23.90 3.52 3.42
C PRO A 218 -22.56 4.25 3.51
N SER A 219 -22.32 5.05 4.56
CA SER A 219 -21.04 5.73 4.80
C SER A 219 -20.38 5.34 6.12
N ASN A 220 -20.95 4.38 6.86
CA ASN A 220 -20.49 3.98 8.19
C ASN A 220 -20.33 5.17 9.17
N GLN A 221 -21.20 6.18 9.05
CA GLN A 221 -21.10 7.41 9.83
C GLN A 221 -22.17 7.51 10.93
N LEU A 222 -21.72 7.53 12.18
CA LEU A 222 -22.49 7.89 13.36
C LEU A 222 -22.35 9.39 13.62
N THR A 223 -23.47 10.11 13.76
CA THR A 223 -23.46 11.54 14.14
C THR A 223 -24.38 11.80 15.31
N PHE A 224 -23.99 12.73 16.18
CA PHE A 224 -24.81 13.17 17.32
C PHE A 224 -24.49 14.61 17.72
N ARG A 225 -25.35 15.21 18.55
CA ARG A 225 -25.16 16.57 19.07
C ARG A 225 -24.87 16.55 20.57
N LEU A 226 -23.70 17.07 20.95
CA LEU A 226 -23.36 17.35 22.33
C LEU A 226 -23.97 18.70 22.77
N PRO A 227 -24.79 18.73 23.84
CA PRO A 227 -25.39 19.95 24.38
C PRO A 227 -24.41 20.77 25.24
N LEU A 228 -23.16 20.89 24.79
CA LEU A 228 -22.09 21.63 25.47
C LEU A 228 -21.60 22.78 24.60
N ALA A 229 -21.41 23.96 25.21
CA ALA A 229 -20.87 25.10 24.51
C ALA A 229 -19.39 24.84 24.13
N PRO A 230 -18.97 25.14 22.89
CA PRO A 230 -17.61 24.88 22.44
C PRO A 230 -16.60 25.64 23.31
N SER A 231 -15.62 24.90 23.85
CA SER A 231 -14.56 25.44 24.70
C SER A 231 -13.22 24.72 24.43
N ALA A 232 -12.25 24.99 25.29
CA ALA A 232 -11.06 24.17 25.43
C ALA A 232 -11.37 22.95 26.30
N TRP A 233 -11.24 21.76 25.73
CA TRP A 233 -11.49 20.47 26.39
C TRP A 233 -10.30 19.55 26.25
N ARG A 234 -10.22 18.55 27.13
CA ARG A 234 -9.53 17.29 26.86
C ARG A 234 -10.59 16.25 26.55
N ILE A 235 -10.41 15.53 25.46
CA ILE A 235 -11.35 14.49 25.02
C ILE A 235 -10.67 13.13 24.96
N VAL A 236 -11.41 12.11 25.36
CA VAL A 236 -11.04 10.69 25.28
C VAL A 236 -12.17 9.98 24.55
N GLY A 237 -11.86 9.07 23.62
CA GLY A 237 -12.88 8.35 22.87
C GLY A 237 -12.56 6.88 22.73
N GLY A 238 -13.58 6.06 22.56
CA GLY A 238 -13.39 4.65 22.25
C GLY A 238 -14.67 3.96 21.80
N ALA A 239 -14.51 2.88 21.04
CA ALA A 239 -15.60 2.12 20.46
C ALA A 239 -15.58 0.67 20.94
N GLY A 240 -16.74 0.03 20.87
CA GLY A 240 -16.92 -1.37 21.22
C GLY A 240 -18.21 -1.92 20.63
N LEU A 241 -18.58 -3.12 21.09
CA LEU A 241 -19.77 -3.82 20.64
C LEU A 241 -20.97 -3.51 21.53
N TRP A 242 -22.16 -3.43 20.94
CA TRP A 242 -23.40 -3.12 21.66
C TRP A 242 -24.32 -4.34 21.76
N ASP A 243 -24.84 -4.62 22.96
CA ASP A 243 -25.76 -5.75 23.20
C ASP A 243 -27.25 -5.36 23.21
N GLY A 244 -27.54 -4.05 23.16
CA GLY A 244 -28.89 -3.49 23.28
C GLY A 244 -29.08 -2.58 24.50
N ASP A 245 -28.29 -2.76 25.56
CA ASP A 245 -28.34 -1.97 26.80
C ASP A 245 -26.97 -1.55 27.34
N SER A 246 -25.91 -2.31 27.04
CA SER A 246 -24.56 -2.07 27.53
C SER A 246 -23.49 -2.44 26.49
N TYR A 247 -22.24 -2.06 26.77
CA TYR A 247 -21.10 -2.63 26.08
C TYR A 247 -21.14 -4.15 26.22
N LEU A 248 -21.08 -4.86 25.09
CA LEU A 248 -21.11 -6.31 25.06
C LEU A 248 -19.92 -6.85 25.85
N PRO A 249 -20.15 -7.68 26.89
CA PRO A 249 -19.08 -8.21 27.72
C PRO A 249 -18.08 -9.06 26.92
N VAL A 250 -16.80 -9.00 27.29
CA VAL A 250 -15.72 -9.79 26.69
C VAL A 250 -15.21 -10.85 27.68
N PRO A 251 -15.84 -12.04 27.72
CA PRO A 251 -15.54 -13.05 28.72
C PRO A 251 -14.22 -13.80 28.46
N ALA A 252 -13.67 -14.32 29.54
CA ALA A 252 -12.57 -15.28 29.60
C ALA A 252 -12.96 -16.68 29.05
N ALA A 253 -13.34 -16.77 27.77
CA ALA A 253 -13.98 -17.96 27.21
C ALA A 253 -13.06 -18.83 26.31
N GLY A 254 -11.85 -18.37 25.99
CA GLY A 254 -10.90 -19.11 25.14
C GLY A 254 -11.28 -19.24 23.65
N ALA A 255 -12.55 -19.05 23.27
CA ALA A 255 -13.01 -18.89 21.87
C ALA A 255 -14.32 -18.08 21.79
N PRO A 256 -14.54 -17.28 20.73
CA PRO A 256 -15.79 -16.55 20.54
C PRO A 256 -16.95 -17.46 20.12
N THR A 257 -18.17 -17.00 20.33
CA THR A 257 -19.41 -17.62 19.82
C THR A 257 -20.06 -16.71 18.78
N ALA A 258 -21.23 -17.08 18.25
CA ALA A 258 -21.98 -16.20 17.34
C ALA A 258 -22.26 -14.82 17.97
N THR A 259 -22.61 -14.79 19.25
CA THR A 259 -23.11 -13.57 19.91
C THR A 259 -22.20 -13.00 20.98
N ALA A 260 -21.17 -13.75 21.41
CA ALA A 260 -20.24 -13.31 22.44
C ALA A 260 -18.79 -13.28 21.90
N PRO A 261 -18.05 -12.19 22.13
CA PRO A 261 -16.62 -12.15 21.87
C PRO A 261 -15.88 -13.02 22.88
N ALA A 262 -14.55 -13.09 22.76
CA ALA A 262 -13.71 -13.73 23.75
C ALA A 262 -12.40 -12.97 23.91
N SER A 263 -11.89 -12.90 25.14
CA SER A 263 -10.51 -12.46 25.37
C SER A 263 -9.52 -13.53 24.89
N GLY A 264 -8.24 -13.16 24.78
CA GLY A 264 -7.17 -14.08 24.41
C GLY A 264 -6.91 -15.15 25.47
N THR A 265 -7.17 -14.84 26.74
CA THR A 265 -6.99 -15.77 27.87
C THR A 265 -8.29 -16.40 28.39
N PRO A 266 -8.30 -17.68 28.81
CA PRO A 266 -9.45 -18.28 29.47
C PRO A 266 -9.59 -17.90 30.96
N THR A 267 -8.78 -16.98 31.49
CA THR A 267 -8.75 -16.67 32.94
C THR A 267 -9.15 -15.25 33.31
N ARG A 268 -9.28 -14.35 32.33
CA ARG A 268 -9.50 -12.92 32.57
C ARG A 268 -10.41 -12.32 31.51
N ASP A 269 -11.47 -11.65 31.97
CA ASP A 269 -12.35 -10.85 31.12
C ASP A 269 -11.62 -9.59 30.65
N ALA A 270 -11.95 -9.14 29.44
CA ALA A 270 -11.48 -7.87 28.90
C ALA A 270 -12.55 -6.76 29.03
N PRO A 271 -12.14 -5.48 29.03
CA PRO A 271 -13.08 -4.38 28.80
C PRO A 271 -13.84 -4.51 27.49
N GLY A 272 -15.02 -3.92 27.42
CA GLY A 272 -15.86 -3.91 26.20
C GLY A 272 -15.41 -2.91 25.14
N VAL A 273 -14.49 -2.00 25.48
CA VAL A 273 -13.85 -1.09 24.52
C VAL A 273 -12.79 -1.87 23.75
N LEU A 274 -12.93 -1.91 22.43
CA LEU A 274 -12.04 -2.62 21.52
C LEU A 274 -11.07 -1.70 20.79
N ASP A 275 -11.42 -0.42 20.66
CA ASP A 275 -10.64 0.57 19.93
C ASP A 275 -10.66 1.92 20.67
N LEU A 276 -9.50 2.56 20.81
CA LEU A 276 -9.33 3.85 21.46
C LEU A 276 -8.97 4.93 20.44
N ALA A 277 -9.87 5.92 20.31
CA ALA A 277 -9.57 7.12 19.54
C ALA A 277 -8.48 7.97 20.23
N PHE A 278 -7.84 8.83 19.45
CA PHE A 278 -6.80 9.77 19.88
C PHE A 278 -5.50 9.09 20.33
N SER A 279 -5.17 7.94 19.74
CA SER A 279 -3.83 7.34 19.84
C SER A 279 -2.88 7.94 18.80
N PHE A 280 -1.90 8.74 19.24
CA PHE A 280 -1.00 9.49 18.34
C PHE A 280 0.45 8.97 18.23
N ALA A 281 0.85 8.03 19.07
CA ALA A 281 2.26 7.65 19.28
C ALA A 281 2.35 6.17 19.66
N GLU A 282 1.67 5.34 18.88
CA GLU A 282 1.81 3.89 18.91
C GLU A 282 3.25 3.51 18.55
N PRO A 283 3.90 2.63 19.32
CA PRO A 283 5.29 2.28 19.09
C PRO A 283 5.42 1.45 17.81
N ILE A 284 6.48 1.71 17.05
CA ILE A 284 6.95 0.86 15.95
C ILE A 284 8.41 0.56 16.25
N GLU A 285 8.68 -0.63 16.78
CA GLU A 285 9.99 -0.97 17.33
C GLU A 285 10.42 -2.36 16.90
N LYS A 286 11.66 -2.45 16.41
CA LYS A 286 12.32 -3.73 16.13
C LYS A 286 12.66 -4.46 17.43
N ALA A 287 12.47 -5.78 17.43
CA ALA A 287 12.93 -6.61 18.53
C ALA A 287 14.47 -6.50 18.72
N PRO A 288 14.99 -6.53 19.95
CA PRO A 288 16.43 -6.52 20.20
C PRO A 288 17.15 -7.72 19.54
N THR A 289 18.23 -7.44 18.79
CA THR A 289 18.97 -8.42 17.96
C THR A 289 19.61 -9.59 18.71
N GLY A 290 19.69 -9.53 20.05
CA GLY A 290 20.28 -10.60 20.89
C GLY A 290 19.35 -11.81 21.08
N GLU A 291 18.08 -11.65 20.73
CA GLU A 291 17.08 -12.71 20.73
C GLU A 291 16.95 -13.18 19.27
N PHE A 292 17.60 -14.28 18.88
CA PHE A 292 17.27 -15.02 17.64
C PHE A 292 15.87 -15.66 17.77
N THR A 293 14.89 -14.84 18.11
CA THR A 293 13.51 -15.22 18.31
C THR A 293 12.78 -14.97 17.02
N THR A 294 11.77 -15.79 16.73
CA THR A 294 10.72 -15.54 15.72
C THR A 294 9.84 -14.33 16.07
N PHE A 295 10.31 -13.43 16.95
CA PHE A 295 9.58 -12.26 17.41
C PHE A 295 10.03 -11.02 16.63
N PRO A 296 9.13 -10.37 15.87
CA PRO A 296 9.51 -9.37 14.88
C PRO A 296 9.72 -7.98 15.49
N GLY A 297 9.14 -7.70 16.66
CA GLY A 297 9.05 -6.37 17.24
C GLY A 297 7.60 -6.00 17.57
N THR A 298 7.38 -4.74 17.96
CA THR A 298 6.06 -4.24 18.39
C THR A 298 5.48 -3.25 17.37
N GLY A 299 4.15 -3.19 17.28
CA GLY A 299 3.45 -2.20 16.46
C GLY A 299 3.04 -2.66 15.06
N ASN A 300 2.84 -3.97 14.83
CA ASN A 300 2.50 -4.50 13.50
C ASN A 300 1.13 -4.02 12.99
N TRP A 301 0.26 -3.55 13.88
CA TRP A 301 -1.06 -2.96 13.57
C TRP A 301 -1.28 -1.58 14.20
N LEU A 302 -0.27 -1.01 14.89
CA LEU A 302 -0.39 0.24 15.65
C LEU A 302 -1.43 0.16 16.78
N ASP A 303 -1.53 -0.98 17.45
CA ASP A 303 -2.47 -1.23 18.55
C ASP A 303 -1.78 -1.54 19.90
N GLU A 304 -0.45 -1.49 19.97
CA GLU A 304 0.33 -2.02 21.09
C GLU A 304 0.07 -1.26 22.41
N ARG A 305 0.11 0.08 22.36
CA ARG A 305 -0.04 0.91 23.56
C ARG A 305 -1.50 1.01 23.96
N GLN A 306 -2.42 1.12 23.01
CA GLN A 306 -3.85 1.09 23.33
C GLN A 306 -4.25 -0.24 23.98
N ALA A 307 -3.79 -1.38 23.45
CA ALA A 307 -4.08 -2.69 24.00
C ALA A 307 -3.56 -2.87 25.43
N LYS A 308 -2.34 -2.37 25.72
CA LYS A 308 -1.80 -2.36 27.09
C LYS A 308 -2.63 -1.49 28.04
N ALA A 309 -3.07 -0.32 27.58
CA ALA A 309 -3.92 0.55 28.39
C ALA A 309 -5.25 -0.14 28.71
N LEU A 310 -5.93 -0.68 27.69
CA LEU A 310 -7.16 -1.45 27.83
C LEU A 310 -6.95 -2.69 28.72
N GLY A 311 -5.81 -3.38 28.60
CA GLY A 311 -5.40 -4.49 29.46
C GLY A 311 -5.26 -4.13 30.94
N THR A 312 -5.27 -2.84 31.30
CA THR A 312 -5.30 -2.34 32.69
C THR A 312 -6.60 -1.62 33.04
N GLY A 313 -7.59 -1.62 32.14
CA GLY A 313 -8.90 -0.99 32.35
C GLY A 313 -8.86 0.54 32.26
N THR A 314 -7.95 1.11 31.47
CA THR A 314 -7.84 2.56 31.28
C THR A 314 -7.65 2.96 29.83
N SER A 315 -7.96 4.21 29.49
CA SER A 315 -7.62 4.82 28.20
C SER A 315 -6.15 5.25 28.10
N GLY A 316 -5.39 5.19 29.20
CA GLY A 316 -3.97 5.56 29.23
C GLY A 316 -3.75 6.99 28.74
N THR A 317 -2.89 7.15 27.73
CA THR A 317 -2.57 8.45 27.11
C THR A 317 -3.32 8.72 25.81
N ALA A 318 -4.35 7.93 25.48
CA ALA A 318 -5.20 8.17 24.31
C ALA A 318 -6.18 9.31 24.61
N PHE A 319 -5.78 10.55 24.34
CA PHE A 319 -6.61 11.74 24.50
C PHE A 319 -6.15 12.87 23.57
N ALA A 320 -7.05 13.80 23.28
CA ALA A 320 -6.72 15.02 22.53
C ALA A 320 -7.10 16.28 23.31
N ASP A 321 -6.21 17.27 23.31
CA ASP A 321 -6.48 18.61 23.86
C ASP A 321 -6.97 19.54 22.75
N VAL A 322 -8.27 19.82 22.72
CA VAL A 322 -8.92 20.60 21.64
C VAL A 322 -9.43 21.95 22.13
N ASP A 323 -9.11 23.05 21.44
CA ASP A 323 -9.82 24.34 21.64
C ASP A 323 -10.76 24.60 20.46
N LEU A 324 -12.02 24.20 20.64
CA LEU A 324 -13.03 24.26 19.59
C LEU A 324 -13.40 25.70 19.20
N ARG A 325 -13.09 26.70 20.04
CA ARG A 325 -13.25 28.12 19.69
C ARG A 325 -12.23 28.58 18.66
N SER A 326 -11.10 27.85 18.55
CA SER A 326 -10.01 28.13 17.61
C SER A 326 -10.12 27.36 16.27
N ALA A 327 -11.15 26.54 16.09
CA ALA A 327 -11.29 25.63 14.94
C ALA A 327 -11.36 26.31 13.57
N THR A 328 -11.53 27.64 13.53
CA THR A 328 -11.53 28.44 12.30
C THR A 328 -10.15 28.56 11.65
N ARG A 329 -9.06 28.32 12.39
CA ARG A 329 -7.69 28.38 11.86
C ARG A 329 -7.22 26.99 11.47
N ALA A 330 -6.93 26.80 10.18
CA ALA A 330 -6.39 25.54 9.70
C ALA A 330 -4.97 25.29 10.25
N ARG A 331 -4.76 24.18 10.95
CA ARG A 331 -3.45 23.76 11.47
C ARG A 331 -3.46 22.29 11.84
N TRP A 332 -2.30 21.64 11.72
CA TRP A 332 -2.04 20.37 12.39
C TRP A 332 -1.86 20.59 13.89
N LEU A 333 -2.34 19.65 14.71
CA LEU A 333 -1.95 19.57 16.12
C LEU A 333 -0.87 18.47 16.25
N HIS A 334 -1.13 17.31 15.65
CA HIS A 334 -0.16 16.25 15.40
C HIS A 334 -0.01 16.07 13.88
N ALA A 335 1.08 16.62 13.33
CA ALA A 335 1.38 16.55 11.90
C ALA A 335 2.00 15.19 11.53
N PRO A 336 1.77 14.68 10.30
CA PRO A 336 2.36 13.43 9.87
C PRO A 336 3.88 13.55 9.71
N GLY A 337 4.62 12.56 10.22
CA GLY A 337 6.08 12.45 10.06
C GLY A 337 6.51 11.91 8.69
N ARG A 338 7.76 11.44 8.58
CA ARG A 338 8.29 10.81 7.35
C ARG A 338 7.67 9.44 7.08
N LEU A 339 7.46 8.66 8.14
CA LEU A 339 6.82 7.36 8.13
C LEU A 339 5.34 7.60 8.37
N GLN A 340 4.50 7.14 7.44
CA GLN A 340 3.08 7.43 7.42
C GLN A 340 2.31 6.13 7.18
N ALA A 341 1.52 5.70 8.17
CA ALA A 341 0.42 4.78 7.93
C ALA A 341 -0.71 5.59 7.26
N ARG A 342 -1.02 5.27 6.01
CA ARG A 342 -1.92 6.02 5.14
C ARG A 342 -3.23 5.28 4.98
N VAL A 343 -4.32 6.03 4.85
CA VAL A 343 -5.66 5.49 4.57
C VAL A 343 -5.96 5.63 3.09
N LEU A 344 -5.96 4.52 2.36
CA LEU A 344 -6.39 4.45 0.97
C LEU A 344 -7.92 4.33 0.92
N GLY A 345 -8.58 5.24 0.20
CA GLY A 345 -9.93 5.02 -0.29
C GLY A 345 -9.88 4.18 -1.57
N SER A 346 -10.13 2.87 -1.47
CA SER A 346 -10.13 1.93 -2.58
C SER A 346 -11.45 1.96 -3.35
N GLY A 347 -11.37 1.81 -4.67
CA GLY A 347 -12.52 1.69 -5.56
C GLY A 347 -13.05 0.25 -5.66
N LEU A 348 -12.36 -0.71 -5.04
CA LEU A 348 -12.78 -2.12 -5.03
C LEU A 348 -13.84 -2.34 -3.95
N ASP A 349 -14.93 -2.98 -4.35
CA ASP A 349 -16.00 -3.43 -3.48
C ASP A 349 -15.95 -4.95 -3.37
N VAL A 350 -15.25 -5.46 -2.36
CA VAL A 350 -15.00 -6.91 -2.21
C VAL A 350 -16.00 -7.52 -1.25
N HIS A 351 -16.00 -7.03 -0.01
CA HIS A 351 -16.92 -7.33 1.08
C HIS A 351 -16.67 -6.30 2.18
N GLU A 352 -17.52 -6.22 3.20
CA GLU A 352 -17.30 -5.31 4.32
C GLU A 352 -16.74 -6.06 5.53
N GLY A 353 -15.73 -5.48 6.19
CA GLY A 353 -15.11 -6.03 7.39
C GLY A 353 -13.81 -6.81 7.18
N VAL A 354 -13.50 -7.65 8.17
CA VAL A 354 -12.32 -8.49 8.25
C VAL A 354 -12.73 -9.96 8.43
N ARG A 355 -12.06 -10.86 7.71
CA ARG A 355 -12.30 -12.31 7.77
C ARG A 355 -11.00 -13.09 7.62
N THR A 356 -11.04 -14.40 7.93
CA THR A 356 -9.86 -15.28 7.88
C THR A 356 -9.51 -15.78 6.48
N THR A 357 -10.35 -15.51 5.48
CA THR A 357 -10.14 -15.93 4.09
C THR A 357 -9.81 -14.75 3.21
N PHE A 358 -8.93 -14.97 2.23
CA PHE A 358 -8.57 -13.94 1.27
C PHE A 358 -9.78 -13.49 0.42
N PRO A 359 -9.94 -12.17 0.15
CA PRO A 359 -9.24 -11.05 0.78
C PRO A 359 -9.67 -10.88 2.25
N GLU A 360 -8.69 -10.79 3.16
CA GLU A 360 -8.94 -10.68 4.61
C GLU A 360 -9.53 -9.30 4.92
N ILE A 361 -8.95 -8.25 4.35
CA ILE A 361 -9.40 -6.86 4.42
C ILE A 361 -10.37 -6.59 3.26
N GLY A 362 -11.66 -6.57 3.57
CA GLY A 362 -12.72 -6.34 2.59
C GLY A 362 -13.00 -4.87 2.32
N SER A 363 -13.07 -4.06 3.38
CA SER A 363 -13.59 -2.69 3.33
C SER A 363 -12.85 -1.79 2.35
N ARG A 364 -13.49 -0.66 1.99
CA ARG A 364 -12.92 0.32 1.05
C ARG A 364 -11.79 1.14 1.64
N LEU A 365 -11.69 1.23 2.97
CA LEU A 365 -10.56 1.87 3.64
C LEU A 365 -9.47 0.83 3.87
N VAL A 366 -8.34 0.97 3.17
CA VAL A 366 -7.22 0.02 3.22
C VAL A 366 -5.97 0.74 3.70
N PRO A 367 -5.25 0.22 4.72
CA PRO A 367 -4.01 0.84 5.16
C PRO A 367 -2.85 0.54 4.19
N TYR A 368 -1.89 1.45 4.10
CA TYR A 368 -0.59 1.18 3.50
C TYR A 368 0.49 2.03 4.15
N LEU A 369 1.76 1.61 4.06
CA LEU A 369 2.89 2.37 4.56
C LEU A 369 3.47 3.26 3.45
N LEU A 370 3.75 4.51 3.79
CA LEU A 370 4.52 5.45 2.98
C LEU A 370 5.68 5.99 3.81
N VAL A 371 6.91 5.82 3.33
CA VAL A 371 8.11 6.45 3.91
C VAL A 371 8.68 7.45 2.93
N LYS A 372 8.82 8.68 3.42
CA LYS A 372 9.45 9.79 2.70
C LYS A 372 10.96 9.81 2.93
N PRO A 373 11.78 10.05 1.89
CA PRO A 373 13.21 10.28 2.06
C PRO A 373 13.46 11.64 2.73
N ASP A 374 14.61 11.77 3.39
CA ASP A 374 14.93 12.93 4.25
C ASP A 374 14.97 14.29 3.55
N ASP A 375 15.28 14.30 2.25
CA ASP A 375 15.38 15.50 1.45
C ASP A 375 14.05 15.90 0.80
N ILE A 376 12.97 15.13 0.99
CA ILE A 376 11.70 15.42 0.32
C ILE A 376 11.12 16.77 0.78
N GLY A 377 10.69 17.58 -0.17
CA GLY A 377 10.17 18.93 0.10
C GLY A 377 11.24 19.97 0.44
N THR A 378 12.52 19.57 0.58
CA THR A 378 13.66 20.50 0.61
C THR A 378 14.18 20.81 -0.80
N THR A 379 13.83 19.96 -1.78
CA THR A 379 14.15 20.15 -3.19
C THR A 379 12.87 20.09 -4.04
N ASP A 380 12.89 20.79 -5.19
CA ASP A 380 11.82 20.70 -6.20
C ASP A 380 11.90 19.42 -7.06
N ARG A 381 12.81 18.49 -6.74
CA ARG A 381 13.04 17.29 -7.54
C ARG A 381 11.93 16.26 -7.29
N PRO A 382 11.34 15.67 -8.34
CA PRO A 382 10.46 14.52 -8.18
C PRO A 382 11.22 13.36 -7.53
N ALA A 383 10.61 12.71 -6.55
CA ALA A 383 11.20 11.57 -5.85
C ALA A 383 11.14 10.30 -6.71
N ALA A 384 12.11 9.41 -6.55
CA ALA A 384 11.98 8.05 -7.05
C ALA A 384 10.86 7.31 -6.29
N LEU A 385 10.42 6.15 -6.80
CA LEU A 385 9.50 5.25 -6.08
C LEU A 385 10.15 3.88 -5.92
N THR A 386 10.03 3.28 -4.74
CA THR A 386 10.44 1.91 -4.45
C THR A 386 9.30 1.21 -3.73
N PHE A 387 8.77 0.14 -4.32
CA PHE A 387 7.90 -0.77 -3.59
C PHE A 387 8.72 -1.64 -2.64
N ALA A 388 8.28 -1.82 -1.40
CA ALA A 388 8.84 -2.77 -0.45
C ALA A 388 7.71 -3.71 -0.01
N LEU A 389 7.54 -4.81 -0.73
CA LEU A 389 6.44 -5.75 -0.55
C LEU A 389 6.65 -6.62 0.71
N HIS A 390 5.66 -6.69 1.59
CA HIS A 390 5.66 -7.52 2.80
C HIS A 390 5.57 -9.02 2.47
N SER A 391 6.02 -9.82 3.43
CA SER A 391 6.07 -11.28 3.44
C SER A 391 4.73 -11.93 3.82
N PHE A 392 4.67 -13.25 3.68
CA PHE A 392 3.56 -14.03 4.21
C PHE A 392 3.52 -13.88 5.73
N GLY A 393 2.34 -13.65 6.30
CA GLY A 393 2.19 -13.46 7.75
C GLY A 393 2.73 -12.12 8.27
N GLY A 394 3.09 -11.19 7.37
CA GLY A 394 3.52 -9.83 7.71
C GLY A 394 2.50 -8.79 7.25
N THR A 395 2.46 -7.64 7.94
CA THR A 395 1.55 -6.53 7.63
C THR A 395 2.23 -5.49 6.72
N TYR A 396 1.49 -4.44 6.35
CA TYR A 396 2.05 -3.28 5.68
C TYR A 396 3.14 -2.55 6.49
N LEU A 397 3.25 -2.84 7.79
CA LEU A 397 4.27 -2.30 8.71
C LEU A 397 5.46 -3.24 8.92
N GLN A 398 5.46 -4.44 8.33
CA GLN A 398 6.51 -5.44 8.55
C GLN A 398 7.91 -4.85 8.43
N HIS A 399 8.19 -4.10 7.36
CA HIS A 399 9.53 -3.55 7.15
C HIS A 399 9.88 -2.46 8.16
N ALA A 400 8.90 -1.73 8.70
CA ALA A 400 9.15 -0.73 9.72
C ALA A 400 9.43 -1.36 11.10
N VAL A 401 8.77 -2.48 11.39
CA VAL A 401 8.96 -3.23 12.64
C VAL A 401 10.21 -4.11 12.55
N PHE A 402 10.34 -4.93 11.52
CA PHE A 402 11.34 -6.00 11.47
C PHE A 402 12.66 -5.59 10.78
N SER A 403 12.60 -4.72 9.77
CA SER A 403 13.76 -4.36 8.94
C SER A 403 13.81 -2.84 8.61
N PRO A 404 13.82 -1.94 9.62
CA PRO A 404 13.75 -0.49 9.39
C PRO A 404 14.92 0.08 8.57
N ASN A 405 16.10 -0.56 8.56
CA ASN A 405 17.19 -0.13 7.68
C ASN A 405 16.85 -0.37 6.21
N LEU A 406 16.05 -1.39 5.86
CA LEU A 406 15.56 -1.58 4.50
C LEU A 406 14.85 -0.32 4.00
N LEU A 407 13.94 0.23 4.81
CA LEU A 407 13.18 1.44 4.46
C LEU A 407 14.10 2.66 4.32
N THR A 408 15.07 2.78 5.22
CA THR A 408 16.05 3.87 5.22
C THR A 408 16.97 3.80 4.00
N GLN A 409 17.56 2.65 3.72
CA GLN A 409 18.54 2.47 2.63
C GLN A 409 17.86 2.51 1.26
N LEU A 410 16.69 1.89 1.10
CA LEU A 410 15.93 1.98 -0.15
C LEU A 410 15.26 3.34 -0.36
N GLY A 411 15.09 4.12 0.71
CA GLY A 411 14.53 5.46 0.71
C GLY A 411 15.59 6.54 0.51
N ASP A 412 16.38 6.81 1.55
CA ASP A 412 17.31 7.94 1.61
C ASP A 412 18.45 7.82 0.57
N GLU A 413 19.09 6.65 0.45
CA GLU A 413 20.24 6.50 -0.48
C GLU A 413 19.81 6.64 -1.96
N ARG A 414 18.55 6.33 -2.26
CA ARG A 414 17.98 6.41 -3.61
C ARG A 414 17.19 7.70 -3.86
N GLY A 415 16.95 8.52 -2.84
CA GLY A 415 16.01 9.65 -2.92
C GLY A 415 14.60 9.19 -3.32
N SER A 416 14.17 8.07 -2.73
CA SER A 416 12.93 7.37 -3.09
C SER A 416 11.90 7.47 -1.98
N VAL A 417 10.64 7.70 -2.38
CA VAL A 417 9.52 7.29 -1.55
C VAL A 417 9.50 5.77 -1.52
N VAL A 418 9.38 5.18 -0.33
CA VAL A 418 9.20 3.73 -0.15
C VAL A 418 7.75 3.45 0.21
N VAL A 419 7.12 2.49 -0.44
CA VAL A 419 5.72 2.13 -0.20
C VAL A 419 5.55 0.64 0.06
N THR A 420 4.73 0.30 1.05
CA THR A 420 4.32 -1.08 1.35
C THR A 420 2.80 -1.15 1.36
N PRO A 421 2.17 -1.69 0.29
CA PRO A 421 0.73 -1.96 0.27
C PRO A 421 0.35 -2.98 1.36
N SER A 422 -0.89 -2.95 1.83
CA SER A 422 -1.41 -4.01 2.71
C SER A 422 -1.75 -5.29 1.95
N SER A 423 -1.90 -5.23 0.62
CA SER A 423 -2.26 -6.39 -0.21
C SER A 423 -3.61 -7.00 0.15
N ARG A 424 -4.42 -6.27 0.93
CA ARG A 424 -5.68 -6.71 1.55
C ARG A 424 -5.59 -8.03 2.34
N SER A 425 -4.39 -8.49 2.69
CA SER A 425 -4.17 -9.75 3.41
C SER A 425 -2.70 -9.97 3.78
N LEU A 426 -2.46 -10.73 4.84
CA LEU A 426 -1.16 -11.28 5.22
C LEU A 426 -0.62 -12.34 4.24
N ALA A 427 -1.47 -12.88 3.36
CA ALA A 427 -1.16 -14.05 2.52
C ALA A 427 -1.63 -13.92 1.05
N GLY A 428 -1.93 -12.71 0.57
CA GLY A 428 -2.55 -12.47 -0.74
C GLY A 428 -1.67 -12.74 -1.97
N GLY A 429 -0.37 -12.98 -1.80
CA GLY A 429 0.54 -13.33 -2.90
C GLY A 429 0.67 -12.30 -4.02
N TYR A 430 0.22 -11.05 -3.80
CA TYR A 430 0.17 -9.98 -4.80
C TYR A 430 -0.55 -10.39 -6.08
N ALA A 431 -1.64 -11.16 -5.94
CA ALA A 431 -2.52 -11.58 -7.01
C ALA A 431 -3.89 -10.93 -6.86
N THR A 432 -4.61 -10.77 -7.97
CA THR A 432 -6.03 -10.37 -7.97
C THR A 432 -6.29 -9.08 -7.19
N GLU A 433 -7.10 -9.08 -6.14
CA GLU A 433 -7.41 -7.90 -5.33
C GLU A 433 -6.16 -7.35 -4.61
N ALA A 434 -5.18 -8.20 -4.26
CA ALA A 434 -3.91 -7.77 -3.68
C ALA A 434 -3.01 -7.04 -4.68
N GLU A 435 -3.07 -7.43 -5.95
CA GLU A 435 -2.39 -6.73 -7.04
C GLU A 435 -3.06 -5.40 -7.37
N ALA A 436 -4.39 -5.38 -7.39
CA ALA A 436 -5.16 -4.16 -7.59
C ALA A 436 -4.86 -3.13 -6.49
N ASP A 437 -4.79 -3.57 -5.23
CA ASP A 437 -4.38 -2.74 -4.09
C ASP A 437 -3.02 -2.06 -4.32
N ALA A 438 -2.00 -2.81 -4.78
CA ALA A 438 -0.67 -2.24 -5.03
C ALA A 438 -0.69 -1.09 -6.06
N PHE A 439 -1.54 -1.17 -7.09
CA PHE A 439 -1.67 -0.10 -8.08
C PHE A 439 -2.57 1.05 -7.63
N GLU A 440 -3.60 0.80 -6.83
CA GLU A 440 -4.36 1.88 -6.18
C GLU A 440 -3.51 2.67 -5.19
N VAL A 441 -2.63 1.99 -4.44
CA VAL A 441 -1.61 2.62 -3.57
C VAL A 441 -0.68 3.51 -4.38
N TRP A 442 -0.14 3.04 -5.51
CA TRP A 442 0.70 3.89 -6.37
C TRP A 442 -0.07 5.11 -6.87
N ALA A 443 -1.30 4.92 -7.36
CA ALA A 443 -2.14 6.03 -7.80
C ALA A 443 -2.40 7.04 -6.67
N ASP A 444 -2.61 6.59 -5.43
CA ASP A 444 -2.76 7.48 -4.28
C ASP A 444 -1.48 8.23 -3.94
N VAL A 445 -0.34 7.55 -3.90
CA VAL A 445 0.97 8.16 -3.62
C VAL A 445 1.27 9.26 -4.64
N ALA A 446 1.03 8.98 -5.94
CA ALA A 446 1.26 9.93 -7.03
C ALA A 446 0.38 11.19 -6.96
N ARG A 447 -0.75 11.15 -6.25
CA ARG A 447 -1.60 12.33 -5.98
C ARG A 447 -1.08 13.21 -4.85
N HIS A 448 -0.31 12.63 -3.92
CA HIS A 448 0.15 13.30 -2.71
C HIS A 448 1.65 13.64 -2.74
N VAL A 449 2.41 12.97 -3.62
CA VAL A 449 3.85 13.13 -3.75
C VAL A 449 4.22 13.28 -5.23
N ARG A 450 5.12 14.22 -5.53
CA ARG A 450 5.68 14.40 -6.87
C ARG A 450 6.71 13.30 -7.14
N LEU A 451 6.39 12.38 -8.05
CA LEU A 451 7.25 11.23 -8.39
C LEU A 451 7.91 11.41 -9.76
N ASP A 452 9.11 10.83 -9.94
CA ASP A 452 9.72 10.58 -11.26
C ASP A 452 9.24 9.20 -11.75
N PRO A 453 8.30 9.12 -12.70
CA PRO A 453 7.73 7.84 -13.15
C PRO A 453 8.73 7.00 -13.96
N THR A 454 9.92 7.51 -14.24
CA THR A 454 11.01 6.75 -14.85
C THR A 454 11.96 6.17 -13.82
N ARG A 455 11.82 6.52 -12.53
CA ARG A 455 12.67 6.02 -11.44
C ARG A 455 11.89 5.12 -10.46
N THR A 456 11.11 4.18 -10.97
CA THR A 456 10.43 3.19 -10.13
C THR A 456 11.26 1.91 -10.00
N ALA A 457 11.40 1.40 -8.78
CA ALA A 457 11.99 0.10 -8.46
C ALA A 457 11.01 -0.73 -7.62
N ILE A 458 11.25 -2.04 -7.55
CA ILE A 458 10.44 -2.95 -6.75
C ILE A 458 11.33 -3.89 -5.93
N ASN A 459 10.97 -4.04 -4.67
CA ASN A 459 11.59 -4.92 -3.69
C ASN A 459 10.52 -5.75 -2.98
N GLY A 460 10.90 -6.93 -2.49
CA GLY A 460 10.13 -7.62 -1.47
C GLY A 460 10.88 -8.77 -0.81
N TYR A 461 10.37 -9.20 0.35
CA TYR A 461 10.95 -10.29 1.14
C TYR A 461 10.00 -11.49 1.16
N SER A 462 10.50 -12.72 0.93
CA SER A 462 9.72 -13.96 0.92
C SER A 462 8.54 -13.91 -0.07
N MET A 463 7.28 -14.00 0.39
CA MET A 463 6.08 -13.74 -0.44
C MET A 463 6.19 -12.42 -1.23
N GLY A 464 6.72 -11.36 -0.61
CA GLY A 464 6.96 -10.08 -1.27
C GLY A 464 7.99 -10.17 -2.39
N GLY A 465 8.99 -11.05 -2.28
CA GLY A 465 9.97 -11.29 -3.34
C GLY A 465 9.33 -11.97 -4.57
N PHE A 466 8.47 -12.96 -4.34
CA PHE A 466 7.64 -13.55 -5.40
C PHE A 466 6.68 -12.51 -6.01
N GLY A 467 6.08 -11.65 -5.18
CA GLY A 467 5.25 -10.53 -5.62
C GLY A 467 6.02 -9.54 -6.48
N ALA A 468 7.26 -9.22 -6.13
CA ALA A 468 8.12 -8.32 -6.89
C ALA A 468 8.38 -8.85 -8.29
N TYR A 469 8.68 -10.16 -8.42
CA TYR A 469 8.78 -10.80 -9.72
C TYR A 469 7.46 -10.81 -10.48
N ARG A 470 6.35 -11.18 -9.82
CA ARG A 470 5.02 -11.25 -10.43
C ARG A 470 4.64 -9.91 -11.06
N LEU A 471 4.73 -8.81 -10.31
CA LEU A 471 4.37 -7.48 -10.80
C LEU A 471 5.33 -7.00 -11.88
N ALA A 472 6.64 -7.23 -11.73
CA ALA A 472 7.61 -6.86 -12.75
C ALA A 472 7.47 -7.70 -14.05
N ALA A 473 7.08 -8.96 -13.97
CA ALA A 473 6.86 -9.80 -15.15
C ALA A 473 5.52 -9.51 -15.85
N ALA A 474 4.49 -9.11 -15.10
CA ALA A 474 3.19 -8.70 -15.66
C ALA A 474 3.23 -7.28 -16.25
N TYR A 475 4.02 -6.37 -15.67
CA TYR A 475 4.11 -4.97 -16.09
C TYR A 475 5.58 -4.51 -16.20
N PRO A 476 6.36 -5.10 -17.11
CA PRO A 476 7.81 -4.92 -17.14
C PRO A 476 8.24 -3.52 -17.61
N ASP A 477 7.31 -2.74 -18.14
CA ASP A 477 7.49 -1.34 -18.53
C ASP A 477 7.24 -0.35 -17.37
N LEU A 478 7.01 -0.83 -16.15
CA LEU A 478 6.84 0.01 -14.96
C LEU A 478 8.08 0.13 -14.08
N PHE A 479 9.02 -0.84 -14.14
CA PHE A 479 10.11 -0.96 -13.18
C PHE A 479 11.48 -0.89 -13.83
N ALA A 480 12.42 -0.16 -13.22
CA ALA A 480 13.78 -0.01 -13.71
C ALA A 480 14.65 -1.22 -13.35
N LYS A 481 14.52 -1.69 -12.11
CA LYS A 481 15.22 -2.84 -11.52
C LYS A 481 14.37 -3.45 -10.41
N ALA A 482 14.65 -4.71 -10.10
CA ALA A 482 14.01 -5.43 -9.02
C ALA A 482 15.02 -6.09 -8.08
N PHE A 483 14.73 -6.05 -6.78
CA PHE A 483 15.48 -6.75 -5.74
C PHE A 483 14.54 -7.74 -5.03
N THR A 484 15.02 -8.94 -4.70
CA THR A 484 14.26 -9.91 -3.91
C THR A 484 15.11 -10.47 -2.78
N GLY A 485 14.54 -10.60 -1.59
CA GLY A 485 15.14 -11.32 -0.46
C GLY A 485 14.37 -12.59 -0.17
N VAL A 486 15.04 -13.75 -0.13
CA VAL A 486 14.49 -15.10 0.17
C VAL A 486 13.17 -15.45 -0.53
N GLY A 487 12.94 -14.85 -1.70
CA GLY A 487 11.74 -14.96 -2.51
C GLY A 487 12.13 -14.79 -3.98
N PRO A 488 12.89 -15.75 -4.54
CA PRO A 488 13.65 -15.56 -5.77
C PRO A 488 12.75 -15.31 -6.97
N ALA A 489 13.26 -14.54 -7.94
CA ALA A 489 12.62 -14.28 -9.21
C ALA A 489 12.26 -15.57 -9.97
N GLY A 490 10.99 -15.76 -10.24
CA GLY A 490 10.48 -16.88 -11.03
C GLY A 490 9.00 -17.13 -10.76
N SER A 491 8.33 -17.79 -11.70
CA SER A 491 6.96 -18.26 -11.53
C SER A 491 6.85 -19.75 -11.83
N SER A 492 5.65 -20.30 -11.62
CA SER A 492 5.26 -21.62 -12.09
C SER A 492 4.94 -21.65 -13.60
N LEU A 493 4.79 -20.50 -14.26
CA LEU A 493 4.52 -20.39 -15.69
C LEU A 493 5.84 -20.43 -16.47
N PRO A 494 6.18 -21.54 -17.16
CA PRO A 494 7.46 -21.67 -17.85
C PRO A 494 7.58 -20.66 -18.99
N GLY A 495 8.73 -20.00 -19.08
CA GLY A 495 9.03 -19.02 -20.12
C GLY A 495 8.63 -17.60 -19.76
N SER A 496 7.92 -17.38 -18.65
CA SER A 496 7.59 -16.04 -18.15
C SER A 496 8.83 -15.20 -17.81
N GLU A 497 9.99 -15.84 -17.60
CA GLU A 497 11.28 -15.18 -17.37
C GLU A 497 11.62 -14.18 -18.48
N GLN A 498 11.17 -14.42 -19.72
CA GLN A 498 11.45 -13.51 -20.83
C GLN A 498 10.77 -12.13 -20.68
N ASN A 499 9.69 -12.04 -19.91
CA ASN A 499 8.93 -10.79 -19.74
C ASN A 499 9.79 -9.71 -19.05
N VAL A 500 10.72 -10.13 -18.18
CA VAL A 500 11.60 -9.22 -17.43
C VAL A 500 12.91 -8.92 -18.17
N ARG A 501 12.97 -9.12 -19.49
CA ARG A 501 14.15 -8.83 -20.34
C ARG A 501 14.78 -7.46 -20.03
N TRP A 502 13.95 -6.43 -19.84
CA TRP A 502 14.43 -5.07 -19.57
C TRP A 502 14.47 -4.68 -18.09
N VAL A 503 14.13 -5.59 -17.18
CA VAL A 503 14.14 -5.39 -15.72
C VAL A 503 15.21 -6.31 -15.09
N PRO A 504 16.42 -5.82 -14.78
CA PRO A 504 17.43 -6.60 -14.07
C PRO A 504 17.00 -7.00 -12.67
N PHE A 505 17.35 -8.22 -12.27
CA PHE A 505 17.11 -8.75 -10.93
C PHE A 505 18.39 -8.97 -10.12
N LEU A 506 18.34 -8.59 -8.85
CA LEU A 506 19.24 -9.05 -7.79
C LEU A 506 18.41 -9.91 -6.83
N ASN A 507 18.80 -11.16 -6.63
CA ASN A 507 18.13 -12.09 -5.73
C ASN A 507 19.08 -12.46 -4.60
N TRP A 508 18.68 -12.20 -3.36
CA TRP A 508 19.38 -12.66 -2.17
C TRP A 508 18.68 -13.87 -1.61
N VAL A 509 19.45 -14.90 -1.26
CA VAL A 509 18.91 -16.15 -0.71
C VAL A 509 19.77 -16.64 0.45
N ALA A 510 19.15 -17.37 1.36
CA ALA A 510 19.83 -17.97 2.49
C ALA A 510 20.11 -19.46 2.20
N ALA A 511 21.33 -19.92 2.52
CA ALA A 511 21.79 -21.26 2.15
C ALA A 511 21.07 -22.38 2.95
N ALA A 512 20.56 -22.07 4.14
CA ALA A 512 19.80 -22.99 4.99
C ALA A 512 18.33 -22.57 5.11
N ASP A 513 17.80 -21.86 4.10
CA ASP A 513 16.39 -21.48 4.03
C ASP A 513 15.47 -22.72 4.02
N GLU A 514 14.66 -22.83 5.06
CA GLU A 514 13.75 -23.93 5.33
C GLU A 514 12.35 -23.76 4.71
N LEU A 515 11.99 -22.53 4.30
CA LEU A 515 10.67 -22.22 3.73
C LEU A 515 10.72 -22.13 2.19
N VAL A 516 11.73 -21.44 1.68
CA VAL A 516 12.03 -21.31 0.26
C VAL A 516 13.39 -21.95 0.00
N THR A 517 13.37 -23.28 -0.14
CA THR A 517 14.59 -24.08 -0.20
C THR A 517 15.60 -23.55 -1.22
N TYR A 518 16.88 -23.66 -0.86
CA TYR A 518 17.98 -23.19 -1.70
C TYR A 518 17.94 -23.77 -3.13
N ASP A 519 17.56 -25.05 -3.27
CA ASP A 519 17.39 -25.69 -4.58
C ASP A 519 16.30 -25.03 -5.44
N ARG A 520 15.18 -24.62 -4.82
CA ARG A 520 14.12 -23.88 -5.51
C ARG A 520 14.63 -22.54 -6.04
N ALA A 521 15.44 -21.84 -5.25
CA ALA A 521 16.05 -20.58 -5.67
C ALA A 521 17.05 -20.76 -6.81
N ARG A 522 17.96 -21.74 -6.71
CA ARG A 522 18.92 -22.02 -7.79
C ARG A 522 18.24 -22.48 -9.07
N ALA A 523 17.17 -23.25 -8.97
CA ALA A 523 16.37 -23.64 -10.13
C ALA A 523 15.75 -22.42 -10.82
N ALA A 524 15.24 -21.46 -10.05
CA ALA A 524 14.68 -20.21 -10.58
C ALA A 524 15.77 -19.35 -11.26
N GLN A 525 16.93 -19.18 -10.62
CA GLN A 525 18.08 -18.50 -11.21
C GLN A 525 18.56 -19.19 -12.49
N SER A 526 18.57 -20.53 -12.53
CA SER A 526 18.99 -21.30 -13.71
C SER A 526 18.06 -21.05 -14.90
N ARG A 527 16.75 -20.91 -14.68
CA ARG A 527 15.79 -20.54 -15.74
C ARG A 527 16.04 -19.13 -16.26
N MET A 528 16.29 -18.17 -15.37
CA MET A 528 16.66 -16.79 -15.77
C MET A 528 17.94 -16.76 -16.61
N VAL A 529 18.96 -17.52 -16.20
CA VAL A 529 20.23 -17.65 -16.93
C VAL A 529 20.00 -18.28 -18.31
N ALA A 530 19.28 -19.41 -18.37
CA ALA A 530 18.97 -20.10 -19.62
C ALA A 530 18.14 -19.24 -20.60
N ALA A 531 17.28 -18.36 -20.09
CA ALA A 531 16.51 -17.41 -20.90
C ALA A 531 17.32 -16.18 -21.37
N GLY A 532 18.57 -16.02 -20.92
CA GLY A 532 19.41 -14.85 -21.26
C GLY A 532 19.03 -13.58 -20.49
N MET A 533 18.36 -13.70 -19.34
CA MET A 533 17.91 -12.57 -18.51
C MET A 533 19.03 -12.06 -17.60
N ARG A 534 19.04 -10.75 -17.33
CA ARG A 534 19.98 -10.11 -16.38
C ARG A 534 19.52 -10.42 -14.96
N SER A 535 20.15 -11.41 -14.34
CA SER A 535 19.80 -11.87 -13.00
C SER A 535 21.04 -12.30 -12.25
N GLN A 536 21.18 -11.83 -11.02
CA GLN A 536 22.21 -12.25 -10.07
C GLN A 536 21.54 -12.96 -8.88
N LEU A 537 22.18 -14.01 -8.40
CA LEU A 537 21.85 -14.74 -7.18
C LEU A 537 23.03 -14.60 -6.21
N TRP A 538 22.78 -13.99 -5.06
CA TRP A 538 23.74 -13.85 -3.98
C TRP A 538 23.29 -14.77 -2.83
N THR A 539 24.13 -15.74 -2.51
CA THR A 539 23.87 -16.73 -1.46
C THR A 539 24.52 -16.28 -0.17
N PHE A 540 23.76 -16.24 0.92
CA PHE A 540 24.23 -15.90 2.25
C PHE A 540 24.15 -17.11 3.19
N ALA A 541 24.97 -17.11 4.23
CA ALA A 541 24.79 -18.05 5.35
C ALA A 541 23.57 -17.62 6.16
N GLY A 542 22.74 -18.58 6.59
CA GLY A 542 21.55 -18.29 7.40
C GLY A 542 20.34 -19.11 6.99
N GLU A 543 19.29 -18.95 7.77
CA GLU A 543 17.93 -19.46 7.53
C GLU A 543 17.03 -18.36 6.94
N HIS A 544 15.74 -18.64 6.74
CA HIS A 544 14.80 -17.77 6.01
C HIS A 544 14.70 -16.33 6.55
N PHE A 545 14.86 -16.10 7.85
CA PHE A 545 14.71 -14.80 8.52
C PHE A 545 16.03 -14.06 8.73
N THR A 546 17.17 -14.73 8.55
CA THR A 546 18.48 -14.21 8.94
C THR A 546 18.77 -12.84 8.32
N LEU A 547 18.47 -12.66 7.03
CA LEU A 547 18.73 -11.39 6.34
C LEU A 547 17.84 -10.24 6.86
N ALA A 548 16.56 -10.54 7.15
CA ALA A 548 15.65 -9.56 7.73
C ALA A 548 16.06 -9.15 9.17
N ILE A 549 16.54 -10.11 9.97
CA ILE A 549 17.02 -9.87 11.33
C ILE A 549 18.28 -9.00 11.31
N LEU A 550 19.24 -9.29 10.42
CA LEU A 550 20.47 -8.52 10.29
C LEU A 550 20.22 -7.10 9.79
N ASP A 551 19.24 -6.94 8.90
CA ASP A 551 18.72 -5.66 8.43
C ASP A 551 19.82 -4.76 7.84
N GLU A 552 20.52 -5.27 6.83
CA GLU A 552 21.56 -4.55 6.09
C GLU A 552 21.39 -4.81 4.58
N TRP A 553 21.07 -3.75 3.84
CA TRP A 553 20.61 -3.79 2.46
C TRP A 553 21.35 -2.81 1.54
N GLY A 554 22.45 -2.20 2.00
CA GLY A 554 23.17 -1.16 1.24
C GLY A 554 23.61 -1.63 -0.16
N GLU A 555 24.01 -2.90 -0.31
CA GLU A 555 24.36 -3.46 -1.62
C GLU A 555 23.13 -3.63 -2.54
N ALA A 556 21.96 -3.94 -1.98
CA ALA A 556 20.71 -3.95 -2.72
C ALA A 556 20.28 -2.54 -3.14
N ALA A 557 20.40 -1.55 -2.25
CA ALA A 557 20.16 -0.14 -2.55
C ALA A 557 21.08 0.34 -3.68
N ARG A 558 22.38 0.02 -3.62
CA ARG A 558 23.38 0.32 -4.66
C ARG A 558 23.06 -0.35 -6.00
N PHE A 559 22.58 -1.59 -5.98
CA PHE A 559 22.14 -2.28 -7.19
C PHE A 559 20.96 -1.56 -7.84
N LEU A 560 19.94 -1.18 -7.07
CA LEU A 560 18.79 -0.45 -7.59
C LEU A 560 19.21 0.93 -8.14
N GLY A 561 19.93 1.71 -7.33
CA GLY A 561 20.56 2.98 -7.69
C GLY A 561 19.65 3.95 -8.46
N ASP A 562 20.24 4.69 -9.38
CA ASP A 562 19.57 5.71 -10.22
C ASP A 562 19.02 5.16 -11.54
N ALA A 563 18.82 3.84 -11.63
CA ALA A 563 18.35 3.20 -12.86
C ALA A 563 16.99 3.77 -13.30
N ARG A 564 16.82 3.88 -14.62
CA ARG A 564 15.58 4.34 -15.24
C ARG A 564 14.84 3.22 -15.96
N VAL A 565 13.52 3.29 -15.91
CA VAL A 565 12.60 2.37 -16.59
C VAL A 565 12.82 2.45 -18.10
N THR A 566 13.03 1.31 -18.75
CA THR A 566 13.07 1.22 -20.21
C THR A 566 11.64 1.15 -20.73
N ARG A 567 11.18 2.15 -21.49
CA ARG A 567 9.78 2.23 -21.98
C ARG A 567 9.60 1.73 -23.40
N ASP A 568 10.59 1.96 -24.24
CA ASP A 568 10.52 1.72 -25.68
C ASP A 568 11.75 0.92 -26.13
N PRO A 569 11.94 -0.32 -25.65
CA PRO A 569 13.08 -1.14 -26.02
C PRO A 569 13.00 -1.57 -27.48
N TRP A 570 14.14 -1.80 -28.15
CA TRP A 570 14.12 -2.32 -29.52
C TRP A 570 13.54 -3.74 -29.64
N ARG A 571 13.46 -4.51 -28.55
CA ARG A 571 12.92 -5.89 -28.52
C ARG A 571 11.93 -6.07 -27.39
N VAL A 572 10.78 -6.66 -27.68
CA VAL A 572 9.75 -7.04 -26.70
C VAL A 572 9.57 -8.55 -26.76
N SER A 573 9.90 -9.23 -25.66
CA SER A 573 9.57 -10.65 -25.47
C SER A 573 8.54 -10.74 -24.35
N TYR A 574 7.35 -11.23 -24.64
CA TYR A 574 6.25 -11.23 -23.68
C TYR A 574 5.41 -12.51 -23.80
N LEU A 575 5.14 -13.13 -22.65
CA LEU A 575 4.26 -14.28 -22.44
C LEU A 575 3.05 -13.80 -21.65
N PHE A 576 1.87 -14.08 -22.17
CA PHE A 576 0.57 -13.77 -21.60
C PHE A 576 -0.18 -15.08 -21.31
N ASP A 577 -0.64 -15.26 -20.07
CA ASP A 577 -1.58 -16.32 -19.71
C ASP A 577 -2.97 -15.70 -19.49
N PRO A 578 -3.96 -15.99 -20.36
CA PRO A 578 -5.32 -15.47 -20.21
C PRO A 578 -5.99 -15.81 -18.87
N LYS A 579 -5.53 -16.86 -18.15
CA LYS A 579 -6.07 -17.23 -16.84
C LYS A 579 -5.74 -16.23 -15.74
N ASP A 580 -4.66 -15.47 -15.93
CA ASP A 580 -4.19 -14.47 -14.98
C ASP A 580 -4.73 -13.07 -15.27
N ASP A 581 -5.46 -12.88 -16.37
CA ASP A 581 -6.03 -11.59 -16.74
C ASP A 581 -7.26 -11.27 -15.89
N ARG A 582 -7.22 -10.12 -15.19
CA ARG A 582 -8.30 -9.64 -14.31
C ARG A 582 -8.79 -8.28 -14.75
N ALA A 583 -9.29 -8.21 -15.98
CA ALA A 583 -9.86 -6.99 -16.56
C ALA A 583 -11.03 -6.43 -15.72
N ASP A 584 -11.76 -7.29 -15.01
CA ASP A 584 -12.81 -6.92 -14.03
C ASP A 584 -12.27 -6.06 -12.88
N LEU A 585 -11.03 -6.29 -12.46
CA LEU A 585 -10.32 -5.44 -11.48
C LEU A 585 -9.62 -4.25 -12.14
N GLY A 586 -9.53 -4.21 -13.47
CA GLY A 586 -8.71 -3.24 -14.21
C GLY A 586 -7.24 -3.63 -14.33
N LEU A 587 -6.94 -4.92 -14.21
CA LEU A 587 -5.59 -5.51 -14.28
C LEU A 587 -5.38 -6.23 -15.62
N ALA A 588 -5.46 -5.49 -16.73
CA ALA A 588 -5.17 -6.06 -18.05
C ALA A 588 -3.68 -6.40 -18.18
N ARG A 589 -3.35 -7.63 -18.57
CA ARG A 589 -1.98 -8.16 -18.71
C ARG A 589 -1.63 -8.57 -20.13
N ASN A 590 -2.38 -8.12 -21.11
CA ASN A 590 -2.24 -8.52 -22.51
C ASN A 590 -1.29 -7.62 -23.33
N GLY A 591 -0.37 -6.91 -22.69
CA GLY A 591 0.58 -6.03 -23.39
C GLY A 591 1.78 -5.64 -22.54
N ALA A 592 2.85 -5.26 -23.20
CA ALA A 592 4.06 -4.71 -22.61
C ALA A 592 4.79 -3.79 -23.60
N TYR A 593 5.27 -2.64 -23.12
CA TYR A 593 5.99 -1.65 -23.92
C TYR A 593 5.14 -1.19 -25.12
N TRP A 594 5.61 -1.37 -26.36
CA TRP A 594 4.91 -1.01 -27.59
C TRP A 594 4.12 -2.17 -28.23
N VAL A 595 4.02 -3.31 -27.53
CA VAL A 595 3.16 -4.43 -27.90
C VAL A 595 1.95 -4.45 -26.98
N GLU A 596 0.76 -4.42 -27.55
CA GLU A 596 -0.51 -4.29 -26.84
C GLU A 596 -1.50 -5.35 -27.35
N GLY A 597 -2.58 -5.62 -26.61
CA GLY A 597 -3.71 -6.42 -27.12
C GLY A 597 -3.33 -7.81 -27.64
N LEU A 598 -2.42 -8.50 -26.95
CA LEU A 598 -2.03 -9.88 -27.26
C LEU A 598 -3.17 -10.83 -26.88
N ASP A 599 -3.88 -11.36 -27.86
CA ASP A 599 -4.99 -12.29 -27.65
C ASP A 599 -4.54 -13.72 -27.94
N ALA A 600 -4.84 -14.65 -27.03
CA ALA A 600 -4.62 -16.07 -27.27
C ALA A 600 -5.66 -16.65 -28.26
N ARG A 601 -5.25 -17.61 -29.10
CA ARG A 601 -6.18 -18.40 -29.93
C ARG A 601 -7.04 -19.35 -29.08
N ASP A 602 -6.48 -19.83 -27.98
CA ASP A 602 -7.11 -20.72 -27.02
C ASP A 602 -6.97 -20.06 -25.65
N SER A 603 -8.07 -19.55 -25.08
CA SER A 603 -8.07 -18.83 -23.81
C SER A 603 -7.68 -19.72 -22.61
N THR A 604 -7.50 -21.02 -22.81
CA THR A 604 -7.01 -21.93 -21.76
C THR A 604 -5.49 -22.14 -21.80
N LYS A 605 -4.81 -21.56 -22.78
CA LYS A 605 -3.37 -21.70 -23.03
C LYS A 605 -2.68 -20.34 -23.12
N PRO A 606 -1.41 -20.24 -22.73
CA PRO A 606 -0.63 -19.03 -22.91
C PRO A 606 -0.42 -18.67 -24.39
N ALA A 607 -0.23 -17.38 -24.65
CA ALA A 607 0.22 -16.84 -25.92
C ALA A 607 1.48 -15.99 -25.73
N SER A 608 2.35 -15.92 -26.73
CA SER A 608 3.57 -15.14 -26.65
C SER A 608 3.90 -14.39 -27.93
N VAL A 609 4.71 -13.36 -27.75
CA VAL A 609 5.27 -12.51 -28.79
C VAL A 609 6.76 -12.26 -28.52
N ASP A 610 7.60 -12.43 -29.54
CA ASP A 610 8.97 -11.90 -29.58
C ASP A 610 9.09 -10.96 -30.78
N ALA A 611 8.98 -9.66 -30.52
CA ALA A 611 9.00 -8.62 -31.53
C ALA A 611 10.31 -7.81 -31.47
N ARG A 612 10.91 -7.55 -32.63
CA ARG A 612 12.21 -6.85 -32.78
C ARG A 612 12.09 -5.74 -33.79
N SER A 613 12.28 -4.51 -33.35
CA SER A 613 12.48 -3.38 -34.22
C SER A 613 13.94 -3.27 -34.62
N LEU A 614 14.20 -3.25 -35.92
CA LEU A 614 15.55 -3.00 -36.45
C LEU A 614 15.82 -1.49 -36.64
N ALA A 615 14.91 -0.62 -36.22
CA ALA A 615 14.93 0.82 -36.49
C ALA A 615 16.09 1.58 -35.80
N SER A 616 16.60 1.08 -34.67
CA SER A 616 17.74 1.70 -33.98
C SER A 616 19.08 1.08 -34.33
N GLY A 617 19.09 -0.05 -35.07
CA GLY A 617 20.32 -0.82 -35.32
C GLY A 617 20.83 -1.58 -34.09
N GLU A 618 20.09 -1.58 -32.98
CA GLU A 618 20.44 -2.35 -31.78
C GLU A 618 20.24 -3.86 -32.01
N ARG A 619 21.05 -4.66 -31.33
CA ARG A 619 21.00 -6.12 -31.37
C ARG A 619 21.24 -6.69 -29.97
N ASN A 620 21.01 -8.00 -29.81
CA ASN A 620 21.29 -8.68 -28.55
C ASN A 620 22.76 -8.47 -28.17
N ALA A 621 22.98 -7.97 -26.96
CA ALA A 621 24.29 -7.92 -26.36
C ALA A 621 24.79 -9.34 -26.04
N PRO A 622 26.11 -9.58 -26.11
CA PRO A 622 26.69 -10.81 -25.59
C PRO A 622 26.39 -10.91 -24.08
N LEU A 623 26.11 -12.13 -23.61
CA LEU A 623 25.97 -12.38 -22.18
C LEU A 623 27.34 -12.30 -21.52
N ARG A 624 27.39 -11.64 -20.36
CA ARG A 624 28.56 -11.59 -19.48
C ARG A 624 28.23 -12.32 -18.20
N THR A 625 28.96 -13.38 -17.91
CA THR A 625 28.84 -14.09 -16.63
C THR A 625 29.25 -13.16 -15.48
N VAL A 626 28.45 -13.17 -14.42
CA VAL A 626 28.75 -12.54 -13.14
C VAL A 626 29.05 -13.66 -12.14
N THR A 627 30.28 -13.71 -11.65
CA THR A 627 30.69 -14.65 -10.59
C THR A 627 31.52 -13.90 -9.55
N GLY A 628 31.41 -14.35 -8.30
CA GLY A 628 32.22 -13.83 -7.21
C GLY A 628 32.11 -14.71 -5.97
N THR A 629 33.16 -14.69 -5.17
CA THR A 629 33.18 -15.11 -3.78
C THR A 629 33.66 -13.92 -2.97
N SER A 630 33.36 -13.86 -1.67
CA SER A 630 33.82 -12.75 -0.84
C SER A 630 35.35 -12.64 -0.85
N VAL A 631 35.86 -11.55 -1.45
CA VAL A 631 37.21 -11.03 -1.25
C VAL A 631 37.14 -10.02 -0.11
N GLY A 632 38.14 -10.02 0.77
CA GLY A 632 38.13 -9.46 2.12
C GLY A 632 37.45 -8.09 2.32
N VAL A 633 36.87 -7.97 3.51
CA VAL A 633 36.24 -6.78 4.10
C VAL A 633 37.12 -5.54 3.90
N GLY A 634 36.86 -4.81 2.82
CA GLY A 634 37.53 -3.56 2.48
C GLY A 634 36.53 -2.42 2.46
N GLY A 635 36.26 -1.85 3.64
CA GLY A 635 35.66 -0.51 3.81
C GLY A 635 34.22 -0.33 3.32
N PHE A 636 33.24 -0.72 4.13
CA PHE A 636 31.90 -0.12 4.06
C PHE A 636 31.99 1.32 4.61
N PRO A 637 31.73 2.39 3.82
CA PRO A 637 31.99 3.77 4.24
C PRO A 637 30.94 4.38 5.18
N HIS A 638 29.94 3.63 5.63
CA HIS A 638 28.89 4.15 6.50
C HIS A 638 28.89 3.44 7.85
N GLY A 639 29.09 4.23 8.89
CA GLY A 639 29.10 3.77 10.27
C GLY A 639 27.83 2.99 10.56
N VAL A 640 28.02 1.78 11.11
CA VAL A 640 26.97 0.93 11.66
C VAL A 640 26.05 1.80 12.51
N ARG A 641 24.85 2.09 12.00
CA ARG A 641 23.81 2.73 12.81
C ARG A 641 23.42 1.74 13.90
N THR A 642 23.29 2.21 15.13
CA THR A 642 22.96 1.42 16.31
C THR A 642 21.72 0.55 16.03
N GLY A 643 21.89 -0.77 15.94
CA GLY A 643 20.80 -1.74 15.66
C GLY A 643 20.98 -2.62 14.42
N ALA A 644 21.92 -2.31 13.52
CA ALA A 644 22.29 -3.19 12.40
C ALA A 644 23.24 -4.31 12.86
N GLY A 645 22.99 -5.55 12.44
CA GLY A 645 23.93 -6.65 12.62
C GLY A 645 25.21 -6.44 11.79
N VAL A 646 26.28 -7.21 12.08
CA VAL A 646 27.48 -7.19 11.24
C VAL A 646 27.09 -7.61 9.81
N PRO A 647 27.46 -6.85 8.75
CA PRO A 647 27.15 -7.24 7.38
C PRO A 647 27.68 -8.64 7.09
N LEU A 648 26.79 -9.57 6.72
CA LEU A 648 27.21 -10.89 6.26
C LEU A 648 27.66 -10.78 4.80
N PRO A 649 28.92 -11.07 4.46
CA PRO A 649 29.30 -11.15 3.06
C PRO A 649 28.62 -12.36 2.41
N PRO A 650 28.28 -12.29 1.10
CA PRO A 650 27.75 -13.45 0.40
C PRO A 650 28.80 -14.57 0.34
N LEU A 651 28.34 -15.80 0.54
CA LEU A 651 29.10 -17.04 0.33
C LEU A 651 29.43 -17.24 -1.15
N ALA A 652 28.48 -16.88 -2.03
CA ALA A 652 28.63 -16.99 -3.47
C ALA A 652 27.79 -15.93 -4.18
N ILE A 653 28.31 -15.47 -5.32
CA ILE A 653 27.60 -14.65 -6.28
C ILE A 653 27.65 -15.39 -7.62
N GLU A 654 26.49 -15.70 -8.19
CA GLU A 654 26.36 -16.30 -9.52
C GLU A 654 25.29 -15.58 -10.34
N GLY A 655 25.50 -15.49 -11.66
CA GLY A 655 24.50 -14.92 -12.54
C GLY A 655 25.07 -14.40 -13.84
N GLN A 656 24.33 -13.50 -14.47
CA GLN A 656 24.73 -12.89 -15.73
C GLN A 656 24.18 -11.48 -15.88
N ASP A 657 24.87 -10.74 -16.73
CA ASP A 657 24.50 -9.42 -17.20
C ASP A 657 24.69 -9.36 -18.73
N TRP A 658 24.37 -8.24 -19.33
CA TRP A 658 24.67 -7.99 -20.73
C TRP A 658 25.96 -7.19 -20.87
N GLY A 659 26.79 -7.59 -21.85
CA GLY A 659 27.92 -6.80 -22.30
C GLY A 659 27.47 -5.63 -23.18
N GLN A 660 28.41 -5.06 -23.92
CA GLN A 660 28.11 -4.01 -24.88
C GLN A 660 27.46 -4.61 -26.13
N ALA A 661 26.28 -4.12 -26.51
CA ALA A 661 25.61 -4.54 -27.73
C ALA A 661 26.38 -4.08 -28.99
N PRO A 662 26.50 -4.93 -30.02
CA PRO A 662 27.01 -4.48 -31.31
C PRO A 662 25.95 -3.61 -32.00
N GLY A 663 26.36 -2.43 -32.44
CA GLY A 663 25.54 -1.59 -33.32
C GLY A 663 25.67 -2.07 -34.77
N VAL A 664 24.54 -2.22 -35.46
CA VAL A 664 24.52 -2.45 -36.91
C VAL A 664 23.72 -1.35 -37.61
N ALA A 665 23.76 -1.31 -38.93
CA ALA A 665 22.98 -0.34 -39.69
C ALA A 665 21.48 -0.48 -39.37
N PRO A 666 20.79 0.63 -39.07
CA PRO A 666 19.34 0.63 -38.90
C PRO A 666 18.59 0.14 -40.15
N GLU A 667 17.51 -0.60 -39.94
CA GLU A 667 16.63 -1.08 -41.00
C GLU A 667 15.17 -0.74 -40.68
N ARG A 668 14.37 -0.43 -41.70
CA ARG A 668 12.92 -0.22 -41.56
C ARG A 668 12.16 -1.55 -41.58
N VAL A 669 12.57 -2.46 -40.70
CA VAL A 669 12.04 -3.82 -40.59
C VAL A 669 11.61 -4.08 -39.16
N LEU A 670 10.39 -4.62 -39.00
CA LEU A 670 9.87 -5.17 -37.76
C LEU A 670 9.77 -6.69 -37.92
N GLU A 671 10.47 -7.44 -37.09
CA GLU A 671 10.38 -8.90 -37.03
C GLU A 671 9.49 -9.30 -35.85
N VAL A 672 8.55 -10.21 -36.05
CA VAL A 672 7.58 -10.62 -35.01
C VAL A 672 7.40 -12.12 -35.05
N ASP A 673 7.77 -12.80 -33.98
CA ASP A 673 7.44 -14.21 -33.76
C ASP A 673 6.24 -14.31 -32.81
N LEU A 674 5.18 -15.00 -33.22
CA LEU A 674 3.98 -15.25 -32.43
C LEU A 674 3.83 -16.76 -32.14
N SER A 675 3.46 -17.10 -30.91
CA SER A 675 3.11 -18.46 -30.51
C SER A 675 1.77 -18.44 -29.79
N GLY A 676 0.84 -19.32 -30.19
CA GLY A 676 -0.49 -19.41 -29.57
C GLY A 676 -1.39 -18.18 -29.75
N ALA A 677 -0.93 -17.10 -30.38
CA ALA A 677 -1.63 -15.82 -30.47
C ALA A 677 -2.56 -15.72 -31.69
N SER A 678 -3.73 -15.12 -31.52
CA SER A 678 -4.71 -14.83 -32.59
C SER A 678 -4.54 -13.40 -33.11
N THR A 679 -4.21 -12.46 -32.22
CA THR A 679 -4.05 -11.04 -32.55
C THR A 679 -2.93 -10.43 -31.69
N VAL A 680 -2.23 -9.44 -32.26
CA VAL A 680 -1.33 -8.56 -31.52
C VAL A 680 -1.43 -7.14 -32.09
N LEU A 681 -1.38 -6.12 -31.23
CA LEU A 681 -1.31 -4.71 -31.61
C LEU A 681 0.13 -4.19 -31.40
N VAL A 682 0.65 -3.42 -32.36
CA VAL A 682 1.99 -2.84 -32.31
C VAL A 682 1.94 -1.33 -32.52
N ASN A 683 2.54 -0.58 -31.60
CA ASN A 683 2.77 0.86 -31.74
C ASN A 683 4.09 1.10 -32.51
N LEU A 684 4.00 1.36 -33.82
CA LEU A 684 5.17 1.51 -34.68
C LEU A 684 6.07 2.69 -34.29
N ARG A 685 5.47 3.79 -33.81
CA ARG A 685 6.22 4.97 -33.39
C ARG A 685 7.08 4.66 -32.16
N ARG A 686 6.50 4.01 -31.16
CA ARG A 686 7.23 3.57 -29.95
C ARG A 686 8.23 2.44 -30.25
N ALA A 687 7.97 1.64 -31.29
CA ALA A 687 8.97 0.73 -31.84
C ALA A 687 10.10 1.44 -32.63
N GLY A 688 10.12 2.79 -32.68
CA GLY A 688 11.21 3.56 -33.30
C GLY A 688 11.01 3.91 -34.78
N PHE A 689 9.90 3.51 -35.41
CA PHE A 689 9.62 3.85 -36.80
C PHE A 689 8.93 5.21 -36.90
N THR A 690 9.72 6.26 -37.11
CA THR A 690 9.21 7.61 -37.39
C THR A 690 9.11 7.88 -38.90
N GLY A 691 8.26 8.83 -39.28
CA GLY A 691 8.07 9.29 -40.66
C GLY A 691 7.14 8.44 -41.54
N ARG A 692 6.96 8.87 -42.80
CA ARG A 692 5.96 8.32 -43.76
C ARG A 692 6.37 7.04 -44.47
N ALA A 693 7.63 6.66 -44.40
CA ALA A 693 8.13 5.53 -45.16
C ALA A 693 7.56 4.21 -44.62
N PRO A 694 7.09 3.29 -45.49
CA PRO A 694 6.54 2.01 -45.05
C PRO A 694 7.60 1.20 -44.29
N VAL A 695 7.12 0.45 -43.29
CA VAL A 695 7.87 -0.52 -42.50
C VAL A 695 7.58 -1.91 -43.06
N THR A 696 8.62 -2.71 -43.27
CA THR A 696 8.46 -4.12 -43.66
C THR A 696 8.26 -4.95 -42.40
N VAL A 697 7.11 -5.62 -42.28
CA VAL A 697 6.83 -6.55 -41.18
C VAL A 697 7.14 -7.97 -41.66
N ARG A 698 7.99 -8.69 -40.94
CA ARG A 698 8.25 -10.12 -41.11
C ARG A 698 7.65 -10.85 -39.91
N MET A 699 6.46 -11.41 -40.10
CA MET A 699 5.71 -12.08 -39.04
C MET A 699 5.80 -13.59 -39.20
N LYS A 700 6.31 -14.30 -38.20
CA LYS A 700 6.27 -15.76 -38.10
C LYS A 700 5.25 -16.16 -37.04
N THR A 701 4.42 -17.16 -37.33
CA THR A 701 3.40 -17.65 -36.42
C THR A 701 3.23 -19.17 -36.54
N ASP A 702 2.79 -19.81 -35.47
CA ASP A 702 2.46 -21.24 -35.36
C ASP A 702 1.00 -21.56 -35.72
N GLY A 703 0.20 -20.56 -36.12
CA GLY A 703 -1.18 -20.69 -36.56
C GLY A 703 -1.76 -19.38 -37.12
N PRO A 704 -3.06 -19.33 -37.45
CA PRO A 704 -3.68 -18.09 -37.93
C PRO A 704 -3.50 -16.94 -36.93
N ALA A 705 -3.03 -15.79 -37.40
CA ALA A 705 -2.77 -14.63 -36.54
C ALA A 705 -2.90 -13.32 -37.33
N VAL A 706 -3.23 -12.23 -36.65
CA VAL A 706 -3.26 -10.89 -37.25
C VAL A 706 -2.44 -9.93 -36.41
N LEU A 707 -1.36 -9.40 -36.97
CA LEU A 707 -0.73 -8.19 -36.42
C LEU A 707 -1.50 -6.97 -36.89
N ARG A 708 -1.81 -6.08 -35.95
CA ARG A 708 -2.40 -4.76 -36.19
C ARG A 708 -1.43 -3.68 -35.76
N THR A 709 -1.50 -2.52 -36.39
CA THR A 709 -0.82 -1.31 -35.89
C THR A 709 -1.82 -0.41 -35.19
N THR A 710 -1.37 0.40 -34.24
CA THR A 710 -2.19 1.46 -33.61
C THR A 710 -2.78 2.42 -34.65
N ASP A 711 -2.15 2.49 -35.82
CA ASP A 711 -2.49 3.35 -36.95
C ASP A 711 -3.53 2.71 -37.90
N GLY A 712 -3.97 1.48 -37.62
CA GLY A 712 -5.06 0.79 -38.32
C GLY A 712 -4.63 -0.17 -39.44
N ASP A 713 -3.33 -0.26 -39.75
CA ASP A 713 -2.81 -1.22 -40.73
C ASP A 713 -2.83 -2.65 -40.18
N ARG A 714 -2.85 -3.64 -41.09
CA ARG A 714 -2.95 -5.07 -40.72
C ARG A 714 -1.98 -5.93 -41.52
N CYS A 715 -1.43 -6.95 -40.86
CA CYS A 715 -0.64 -8.01 -41.47
C CYS A 715 -1.22 -9.38 -41.07
N PRO A 716 -2.14 -9.95 -41.88
CA PRO A 716 -2.78 -11.23 -41.58
C PRO A 716 -1.92 -12.42 -42.04
N ALA A 717 -1.86 -13.48 -41.22
CA ALA A 717 -1.38 -14.80 -41.58
C ALA A 717 -2.51 -15.82 -41.49
N THR A 718 -2.75 -16.57 -42.57
CA THR A 718 -3.85 -17.53 -42.68
C THR A 718 -3.56 -18.88 -42.01
N GLY A 719 -2.32 -19.13 -41.59
CA GLY A 719 -1.87 -20.37 -40.97
C GLY A 719 -0.43 -20.26 -40.47
N ALA A 720 0.13 -21.38 -40.04
CA ALA A 720 1.52 -21.44 -39.58
C ALA A 720 2.51 -21.11 -40.72
N GLY A 721 3.55 -20.34 -40.43
CA GLY A 721 4.55 -19.95 -41.42
C GLY A 721 5.07 -18.53 -41.22
N THR A 722 5.67 -17.98 -42.27
CA THR A 722 6.16 -16.59 -42.32
C THR A 722 5.37 -15.79 -43.33
N THR A 723 4.87 -14.63 -42.91
CA THR A 723 4.18 -13.64 -43.73
C THR A 723 5.00 -12.35 -43.75
N VAL A 724 5.09 -11.73 -44.93
CA VAL A 724 5.72 -10.41 -45.09
C VAL A 724 4.68 -9.40 -45.54
N CYS A 725 4.57 -8.29 -44.81
CA CYS A 725 3.65 -7.19 -45.10
C CYS A 725 4.39 -5.84 -45.13
N ARG A 726 3.73 -4.82 -45.68
CA ARG A 726 4.15 -3.43 -45.53
C ARG A 726 3.07 -2.65 -44.79
N VAL A 727 3.47 -1.98 -43.72
CA VAL A 727 2.60 -1.13 -42.89
C VAL A 727 3.19 0.28 -42.83
N ARG A 728 2.40 1.29 -42.48
CA ARG A 728 2.81 2.69 -42.40
C ARG A 728 2.60 3.23 -40.99
N PRO A 729 3.57 3.98 -40.44
CA PRO A 729 3.33 4.80 -39.25
C PRO A 729 2.39 5.96 -39.58
N ASP A 730 1.45 6.30 -38.69
CA ASP A 730 0.60 7.49 -38.84
C ASP A 730 1.42 8.79 -38.73
N THR A 731 0.96 9.83 -39.42
CA THR A 731 1.57 11.16 -39.46
C THR A 731 0.75 12.24 -38.77
N ASN A 732 -0.44 11.91 -38.26
CA ASN A 732 -1.40 12.87 -37.72
C ASN A 732 -1.54 12.78 -36.19
N ALA A 733 -0.46 13.07 -35.45
CA ALA A 733 -0.52 13.47 -34.05
C ALA A 733 0.76 14.26 -33.72
N GLY A 734 0.81 15.50 -34.19
CA GLY A 734 1.79 16.53 -33.81
C GLY A 734 1.15 17.55 -32.89
#